data_AF-A0A7Y7HYU0-F1
#
_entry.id   AF-A0A7Y7HYU0-F1
#
_cell.length_a   1.000
_cell.length_b   1.000
_cell.length_c   1.000
_cell.angle_alpha   90.00
_cell.angle_beta   90.00
_cell.angle_gamma   90.00
#
_symmetry.space_group_name_H-M   'P 1'
#
loop_
_entity.id
_entity.type
_entity.pdbx_description
1 polymer ?
#
loop_
_entity_poly.entity_id
_entity_poly.type
_entity_poly.pdbx_seq_one_letter_code
_entity_poly.pdbx_strand_id
1 'polypeptide(L)'
;MSFTRRSMLKATLAALPVYCAASDPGQPLRARAFLADQVRLLPGSPFYVRQELHRKGVLASYDPDRLLYPYRALAKLPQRAGIESGYDGWDSGFLRGHMTGHYLSAASRMAAATGSVLFRERVNYVVRELSRCQQALNLDGYLSAFSTAAFDQLEGKPGVDAGGIGVPYYTIQKIMSGLLDAHAYVGNKQALELLTGMADYFGKRLAALNAAQIERMFRTDASRNPQNEFGAMSDVLTELFKIDQDPRRLEAARMFNRAWFFGPLAEGEDRLGGLHANTHIAQVVGLANCANVNGNPEELKASENFWRLVVHKHSFTNGGTSVNEWFDQPGAEVGPSIDDQKVLPPTTAETCNTYNMLKLTARLFERHRRAELADYYERALYNHVLASVAPDSGATTYFTPFHGDFRTYLNGSFCCTGSGIENTARYNEGIYFRNDDALWVNLYIPSELNWRETGMIWRQQGDITRGEPARLTVIEPGAAAVTLHLRVPAWVAKPVTVKINEKPQSVKASPASYIALRRQWKAGDVVELALPAGLRLERARDDSSMVSMFHGPVLLAGELGRGNMPVSDVGDKDAYLKLAPAPVPDIVSKSDDPADWLVPLPGDPCAFKMKDAGPVDGIVVRPLFDLHHQRYAVYWRLRKDTPSDS
;
A
#
# COMPACT_ATOMS: atom_id res chain seq x y z
N MET A 1 21.19 -68.01 -13.78
CA MET A 1 22.31 -67.12 -14.16
C MET A 1 22.14 -66.76 -15.62
N SER A 2 21.69 -65.54 -15.90
CA SER A 2 22.51 -64.47 -16.51
C SER A 2 22.39 -64.44 -18.03
N PHE A 3 21.68 -63.46 -18.58
CA PHE A 3 22.28 -62.27 -19.21
C PHE A 3 21.21 -61.41 -19.89
N THR A 4 21.49 -60.12 -19.85
CA THR A 4 20.60 -58.98 -20.08
C THR A 4 20.69 -58.36 -21.47
N ARG A 5 19.57 -57.72 -21.82
CA ARG A 5 19.22 -56.79 -22.91
C ARG A 5 20.30 -55.85 -23.50
N ARG A 6 20.24 -55.68 -24.82
CA ARG A 6 20.35 -54.43 -25.62
C ARG A 6 19.16 -54.48 -26.62
N SER A 7 18.42 -53.46 -27.00
CA SER A 7 18.67 -52.03 -27.20
C SER A 7 17.31 -51.31 -27.39
N MET A 8 17.22 -50.00 -27.13
CA MET A 8 16.87 -48.97 -28.14
C MET A 8 16.71 -47.58 -27.50
N LEU A 9 17.38 -46.63 -28.16
CA LEU A 9 17.21 -45.17 -28.29
C LEU A 9 16.40 -44.39 -27.23
N LYS A 10 16.97 -43.26 -26.77
CA LYS A 10 16.27 -41.96 -26.76
C LYS A 10 17.23 -40.78 -26.65
N ALA A 11 16.81 -39.72 -27.33
CA ALA A 11 17.53 -38.49 -27.65
C ALA A 11 17.67 -37.52 -26.47
N THR A 12 18.70 -36.69 -26.58
CA THR A 12 19.08 -35.54 -25.75
C THR A 12 18.03 -34.43 -25.72
N LEU A 13 17.50 -34.11 -24.52
CA LEU A 13 16.96 -32.80 -24.17
C LEU A 13 17.82 -32.22 -23.05
N ALA A 14 18.42 -31.05 -23.28
CA ALA A 14 19.12 -30.28 -22.28
C ALA A 14 18.12 -29.70 -21.27
N ALA A 15 18.27 -30.05 -19.99
CA ALA A 15 17.46 -29.53 -18.89
C ALA A 15 18.03 -28.19 -18.39
N LEU A 16 17.18 -27.17 -18.31
CA LEU A 16 17.42 -25.94 -17.55
C LEU A 16 17.47 -26.27 -16.04
N PRO A 17 18.37 -25.65 -15.25
CA PRO A 17 18.39 -25.90 -13.81
C PRO A 17 17.24 -25.15 -13.13
N VAL A 18 16.31 -25.92 -12.58
CA VAL A 18 15.29 -25.45 -11.63
C VAL A 18 15.98 -25.08 -10.33
N TYR A 19 16.17 -23.78 -10.07
CA TYR A 19 16.46 -23.28 -8.73
C TYR A 19 15.13 -23.13 -7.96
N CYS A 20 14.65 -24.23 -7.39
CA CYS A 20 13.69 -24.21 -6.29
C CYS A 20 14.41 -24.67 -5.03
N ALA A 21 15.04 -23.73 -4.32
CA ALA A 21 15.37 -23.97 -2.92
C ALA A 21 14.09 -23.69 -2.11
N ALA A 22 13.41 -24.76 -1.70
CA ALA A 22 12.32 -24.68 -0.74
C ALA A 22 12.85 -24.04 0.56
N SER A 23 12.26 -22.93 0.97
CA SER A 23 12.53 -22.31 2.27
C SER A 23 11.76 -23.04 3.36
N ASP A 24 12.49 -23.42 4.42
CA ASP A 24 12.00 -24.11 5.62
C ASP A 24 10.91 -23.28 6.35
N PRO A 25 9.66 -23.78 6.49
CA PRO A 25 8.57 -23.08 7.18
C PRO A 25 8.73 -23.24 8.70
N GLY A 26 9.25 -22.19 9.36
CA GLY A 26 9.45 -22.17 10.82
C GLY A 26 10.60 -21.29 11.31
N GLN A 27 11.31 -20.60 10.41
CA GLN A 27 12.38 -19.70 10.85
C GLN A 27 11.86 -18.41 11.47
N PRO A 28 12.51 -17.88 12.52
CA PRO A 28 12.16 -16.58 13.09
C PRO A 28 12.20 -15.49 12.00
N LEU A 29 11.35 -14.48 12.15
CA LEU A 29 11.38 -13.28 11.30
C LEU A 29 12.82 -12.79 11.16
N ARG A 30 13.30 -12.74 9.92
CA ARG A 30 14.71 -12.48 9.62
C ARG A 30 15.01 -10.99 9.48
N ALA A 31 13.99 -10.15 9.38
CA ALA A 31 14.06 -8.70 9.48
C ALA A 31 12.78 -8.12 10.11
N ARG A 32 12.84 -6.87 10.55
CA ARG A 32 11.76 -6.09 11.15
C ARG A 32 11.73 -4.70 10.54
N ALA A 33 10.54 -4.17 10.28
CA ALA A 33 10.39 -2.76 9.95
C ALA A 33 10.79 -1.87 11.14
N PHE A 34 11.19 -0.63 10.85
CA PHE A 34 11.34 0.39 11.89
C PHE A 34 10.00 1.03 12.24
N LEU A 35 9.87 1.47 13.49
CA LEU A 35 8.73 2.29 13.90
C LEU A 35 8.81 3.69 13.26
N ALA A 36 7.66 4.33 13.08
CA ALA A 36 7.57 5.64 12.42
C ALA A 36 8.38 6.74 13.13
N ASP A 37 8.59 6.65 14.45
CA ASP A 37 9.37 7.62 15.23
C ASP A 37 10.89 7.43 15.12
N GLN A 38 11.33 6.36 14.46
CA GLN A 38 12.74 6.08 14.19
C GLN A 38 13.18 6.54 12.80
N VAL A 39 12.25 6.85 11.88
CA VAL A 39 12.57 7.27 10.52
C VAL A 39 11.85 8.57 10.20
N ARG A 40 12.59 9.68 10.18
CA ARG A 40 12.06 11.01 9.88
C ARG A 40 12.37 11.38 8.44
N LEU A 41 11.36 11.77 7.66
CA LEU A 41 11.59 12.31 6.32
C LEU A 41 12.30 13.67 6.39
N LEU A 42 13.19 13.91 5.44
CA LEU A 42 13.89 15.18 5.28
C LEU A 42 13.32 15.98 4.10
N PRO A 43 13.43 17.32 4.11
CA PRO A 43 13.10 18.15 2.96
C PRO A 43 13.85 17.74 1.69
N GLY A 44 13.29 18.07 0.53
CA GLY A 44 13.90 17.78 -0.77
C GLY A 44 13.29 16.60 -1.52
N SER A 45 12.14 16.06 -1.07
CA SER A 45 11.38 15.05 -1.82
C SER A 45 9.89 15.39 -1.87
N PRO A 46 9.17 14.95 -2.92
CA PRO A 46 7.71 14.99 -2.97
C PRO A 46 7.06 14.39 -1.71
N PHE A 47 7.59 13.27 -1.19
CA PHE A 47 7.08 12.61 0.01
C PHE A 47 7.03 13.55 1.23
N TYR A 48 8.11 14.29 1.48
CA TYR A 48 8.15 15.27 2.56
C TYR A 48 7.10 16.38 2.36
N VAL A 49 6.94 16.89 1.13
CA VAL A 49 5.95 17.92 0.80
C VAL A 49 4.54 17.42 1.10
N ARG A 50 4.16 16.23 0.62
CA ARG A 50 2.82 15.67 0.83
C ARG A 50 2.57 15.32 2.32
N GLN A 51 3.59 14.86 3.05
CA GLN A 51 3.52 14.69 4.51
C GLN A 51 3.24 16.01 5.23
N GLU A 52 3.95 17.08 4.88
CA GLU A 52 3.72 18.39 5.51
C GLU A 52 2.35 19.00 5.17
N LEU A 53 1.84 18.80 3.94
CA LEU A 53 0.50 19.23 3.55
C LEU A 53 -0.59 18.55 4.38
N HIS A 54 -0.47 17.25 4.62
CA HIS A 54 -1.40 16.56 5.52
C HIS A 54 -1.21 17.00 6.97
N ARG A 55 0.04 17.08 7.44
CA ARG A 55 0.36 17.47 8.82
C ARG A 55 -0.19 18.84 9.18
N LYS A 56 -0.14 19.81 8.27
CA LYS A 56 -0.57 21.21 8.50
C LYS A 56 -1.97 21.52 7.98
N GLY A 57 -2.46 20.74 7.01
CA GLY A 57 -3.73 20.95 6.31
C GLY A 57 -4.69 19.81 6.55
N VAL A 58 -4.77 18.86 5.61
CA VAL A 58 -5.84 17.84 5.52
C VAL A 58 -6.07 17.06 6.82
N LEU A 59 -5.02 16.50 7.42
CA LEU A 59 -5.18 15.74 8.67
C LEU A 59 -5.42 16.67 9.86
N ALA A 60 -4.83 17.87 9.85
CA ALA A 60 -5.03 18.87 10.90
C ALA A 60 -6.42 19.52 10.86
N SER A 61 -7.12 19.49 9.72
CA SER A 61 -8.48 20.04 9.59
C SER A 61 -9.58 19.14 10.13
N TYR A 62 -9.29 17.87 10.46
CA TYR A 62 -10.26 17.03 11.14
C TYR A 62 -10.56 17.55 12.55
N ASP A 63 -11.85 17.71 12.85
CA ASP A 63 -12.38 18.03 14.16
C ASP A 63 -12.59 16.73 14.95
N PRO A 64 -11.82 16.50 16.04
CA PRO A 64 -11.98 15.33 16.89
C PRO A 64 -13.39 15.15 17.43
N ASP A 65 -14.11 16.23 17.72
CA ASP A 65 -15.44 16.14 18.30
C ASP A 65 -16.49 15.70 17.28
N ARG A 66 -16.33 16.02 15.99
CA ARG A 66 -17.17 15.47 14.91
C ARG A 66 -16.92 13.97 14.70
N LEU A 67 -15.67 13.53 14.82
CA LEU A 67 -15.33 12.09 14.79
C LEU A 67 -15.98 11.34 15.96
N LEU A 68 -15.98 11.93 17.15
CA LEU A 68 -16.56 11.36 18.37
C LEU A 68 -18.09 11.43 18.44
N TYR A 69 -18.73 12.23 17.56
CA TYR A 69 -20.17 12.48 17.58
C TYR A 69 -21.02 11.19 17.64
N PRO A 70 -20.87 10.21 16.73
CA PRO A 70 -21.72 9.01 16.76
C PRO A 70 -21.44 8.10 17.97
N TYR A 71 -20.22 8.11 18.52
CA TYR A 71 -19.88 7.36 19.74
C TYR A 71 -20.58 7.93 20.96
N ARG A 72 -20.54 9.26 21.13
CA ARG A 72 -21.25 9.94 22.23
C ARG A 72 -22.76 9.79 22.12
N ALA A 73 -23.30 9.87 20.90
CA ALA A 73 -24.72 9.68 20.64
C ALA A 73 -25.17 8.27 21.06
N LEU A 74 -24.44 7.23 20.66
CA LEU A 74 -24.73 5.85 21.07
C LEU A 74 -24.62 5.66 22.59
N ALA A 75 -23.57 6.23 23.20
CA ALA A 75 -23.33 6.16 24.63
C ALA A 75 -24.24 7.09 25.48
N LYS A 76 -25.16 7.83 24.84
CA LYS A 76 -26.03 8.83 25.47
C LYS A 76 -25.26 9.89 26.28
N LEU A 77 -24.06 10.24 25.82
CA LEU A 77 -23.24 11.29 26.42
C LEU A 77 -23.50 12.65 25.73
N PRO A 78 -23.39 13.78 26.45
CA PRO A 78 -23.53 15.10 25.86
C PRO A 78 -22.49 15.34 24.75
N GLN A 79 -22.94 15.98 23.67
CA GLN A 79 -22.04 16.46 22.61
C GLN A 79 -21.27 17.70 23.08
N ARG A 80 -20.12 17.97 22.45
CA ARG A 80 -19.40 19.23 22.64
C ARG A 80 -20.27 20.38 22.12
N ALA A 81 -20.29 21.50 22.84
CA ALA A 81 -21.03 22.70 22.40
C ALA A 81 -20.60 23.12 20.97
N GLY A 82 -21.59 23.35 20.10
CA GLY A 82 -21.37 23.72 18.70
C GLY A 82 -21.22 22.53 17.73
N ILE A 83 -21.21 21.29 18.21
CA ILE A 83 -21.15 20.09 17.36
C ILE A 83 -22.55 19.48 17.21
N GLU A 84 -23.14 19.69 16.04
CA GLU A 84 -24.50 19.24 15.72
C GLU A 84 -24.54 17.94 14.90
N SER A 85 -23.43 17.57 14.24
CA SER A 85 -23.34 16.36 13.42
C SER A 85 -21.92 15.81 13.33
N GLY A 86 -21.82 14.53 12.98
CA GLY A 86 -20.56 13.89 12.59
C GLY A 86 -20.12 14.27 11.17
N TYR A 87 -19.20 13.49 10.59
CA TYR A 87 -18.83 13.65 9.19
C TYR A 87 -19.87 13.00 8.27
N ASP A 88 -20.21 13.67 7.17
CA ASP A 88 -21.15 13.18 6.17
C ASP A 88 -20.53 12.08 5.29
N GLY A 89 -21.36 11.38 4.52
CA GLY A 89 -20.94 10.30 3.64
C GLY A 89 -21.02 8.93 4.32
N TRP A 90 -20.07 8.05 4.03
CA TRP A 90 -20.13 6.66 4.54
C TRP A 90 -19.92 6.58 6.07
N ASP A 91 -19.27 7.57 6.69
CA ASP A 91 -19.03 7.65 8.14
C ASP A 91 -20.27 8.02 8.98
N SER A 92 -21.36 8.48 8.35
CA SER A 92 -22.68 8.60 8.98
C SER A 92 -23.68 7.53 8.49
N GLY A 93 -23.35 6.83 7.40
CA GLY A 93 -24.11 5.72 6.82
C GLY A 93 -23.59 4.32 7.21
N PHE A 94 -23.36 3.47 6.20
CA PHE A 94 -23.10 2.04 6.40
C PHE A 94 -21.72 1.67 6.98
N LEU A 95 -20.78 2.62 7.01
CA LEU A 95 -19.44 2.50 7.62
C LEU A 95 -19.31 3.35 8.89
N ARG A 96 -20.42 3.67 9.56
CA ARG A 96 -20.44 4.65 10.65
C ARG A 96 -19.30 4.45 11.66
N GLY A 97 -18.44 5.46 11.82
CA GLY A 97 -17.32 5.47 12.75
C GLY A 97 -15.96 5.03 12.18
N HIS A 98 -15.91 4.53 10.94
CA HIS A 98 -14.65 4.06 10.34
C HIS A 98 -13.59 5.17 10.24
N MET A 99 -14.00 6.43 10.02
CA MET A 99 -13.06 7.55 9.93
C MET A 99 -12.39 7.86 11.27
N THR A 100 -13.04 7.58 12.40
CA THR A 100 -12.41 7.76 13.72
C THR A 100 -11.21 6.82 13.88
N GLY A 101 -11.34 5.59 13.38
CA GLY A 101 -10.25 4.61 13.38
C GLY A 101 -9.09 5.02 12.48
N HIS A 102 -9.41 5.37 11.23
CA HIS A 102 -8.42 5.89 10.28
C HIS A 102 -7.72 7.15 10.79
N TYR A 103 -8.46 8.08 11.40
CA TYR A 103 -7.90 9.28 12.00
C TYR A 103 -6.94 8.96 13.15
N LEU A 104 -7.32 8.06 14.05
CA LEU A 104 -6.43 7.62 15.15
C LEU A 104 -5.12 7.03 14.60
N SER A 105 -5.19 6.15 13.59
CA SER A 105 -4.00 5.61 12.93
C SER A 105 -3.14 6.71 12.29
N ALA A 106 -3.75 7.56 11.46
CA ALA A 106 -3.05 8.64 10.75
C ALA A 106 -2.41 9.64 11.72
N ALA A 107 -3.16 10.13 12.71
CA ALA A 107 -2.69 11.11 13.69
C ALA A 107 -1.59 10.53 14.60
N SER A 108 -1.72 9.28 15.05
CA SER A 108 -0.70 8.64 15.88
C SER A 108 0.62 8.49 15.14
N ARG A 109 0.57 8.03 13.90
CA ARG A 109 1.75 7.89 13.03
C ARG A 109 2.34 9.23 12.65
N MET A 110 1.50 10.22 12.33
CA MET A 110 1.96 11.58 12.02
C MET A 110 2.65 12.23 13.23
N ALA A 111 2.14 12.02 14.44
CA ALA A 111 2.78 12.47 15.67
C ALA A 111 4.18 11.85 15.84
N ALA A 112 4.33 10.56 15.58
CA ALA A 112 5.61 9.86 15.62
C ALA A 112 6.59 10.32 14.52
N ALA A 113 6.16 10.27 13.25
CA ALA A 113 6.99 10.57 12.09
C ALA A 113 7.53 12.01 12.08
N THR A 114 6.77 12.96 12.65
CA THR A 114 7.08 14.40 12.56
C THR A 114 7.35 15.06 13.91
N GLY A 115 7.08 14.38 15.03
CA GLY A 115 7.17 14.95 16.38
C GLY A 115 6.04 15.95 16.68
N SER A 116 4.92 15.89 15.96
CA SER A 116 3.80 16.82 16.12
C SER A 116 3.12 16.69 17.48
N VAL A 117 3.23 17.75 18.30
CA VAL A 117 2.53 17.85 19.60
C VAL A 117 1.01 17.90 19.41
N LEU A 118 0.52 18.62 18.39
CA LEU A 118 -0.91 18.72 18.07
C LEU A 118 -1.55 17.33 17.93
N PHE A 119 -0.94 16.45 17.14
CA PHE A 119 -1.52 15.12 16.92
C PHE A 119 -1.40 14.22 18.13
N ARG A 120 -0.30 14.34 18.91
CA ARG A 120 -0.17 13.65 20.20
C ARG A 120 -1.30 14.03 21.15
N GLU A 121 -1.63 15.32 21.26
CA GLU A 121 -2.72 15.82 22.10
C GLU A 121 -4.09 15.36 21.58
N ARG A 122 -4.34 15.46 20.27
CA ARG A 122 -5.61 15.02 19.67
C ARG A 122 -5.84 13.51 19.79
N VAL A 123 -4.82 12.68 19.59
CA VAL A 123 -4.91 11.23 19.81
C VAL A 123 -5.27 10.95 21.26
N ASN A 124 -4.57 11.55 22.22
CA ASN A 124 -4.86 11.38 23.64
C ASN A 124 -6.27 11.88 24.01
N TYR A 125 -6.76 12.93 23.37
CA TYR A 125 -8.12 13.42 23.52
C TYR A 125 -9.15 12.40 23.03
N VAL A 126 -9.02 11.95 21.78
CA VAL A 126 -9.96 10.98 21.17
C VAL A 126 -9.99 9.69 21.96
N VAL A 127 -8.83 9.13 22.35
CA VAL A 127 -8.76 7.92 23.17
C VAL A 127 -9.50 8.09 24.50
N ARG A 128 -9.29 9.21 25.20
CA ARG A 128 -9.97 9.49 26.46
C ARG A 128 -11.48 9.56 26.30
N GLU A 129 -11.96 10.23 25.27
CA GLU A 129 -13.40 10.38 25.01
C GLU A 129 -14.04 9.06 24.55
N LEU A 130 -13.34 8.25 23.75
CA LEU A 130 -13.76 6.88 23.44
C LEU A 130 -13.84 6.00 24.70
N SER A 131 -12.89 6.14 25.62
CA SER A 131 -12.93 5.44 26.91
C SER A 131 -14.16 5.81 27.72
N ARG A 132 -14.52 7.10 27.79
CA ARG A 132 -15.76 7.56 28.43
C ARG A 132 -17.01 6.96 27.76
N CYS A 133 -17.01 6.89 26.42
CA CYS A 133 -18.11 6.25 25.69
C CYS A 133 -18.21 4.76 26.02
N GLN A 134 -17.10 4.01 25.99
CA GLN A 134 -17.08 2.58 26.33
C GLN A 134 -17.58 2.34 27.76
N GLN A 135 -17.14 3.16 28.73
CA GLN A 135 -17.58 3.09 30.12
C GLN A 135 -19.08 3.36 30.26
N ALA A 136 -19.60 4.39 29.57
CA ALA A 136 -21.02 4.74 29.61
C ALA A 136 -21.92 3.70 28.93
N LEU A 137 -21.43 3.02 27.88
CA LEU A 137 -22.11 1.88 27.29
C LEU A 137 -22.23 0.73 28.31
N ASN A 138 -21.20 0.51 29.13
CA ASN A 138 -21.17 -0.53 30.16
C ASN A 138 -21.48 -1.94 29.60
N LEU A 139 -20.85 -2.27 28.47
CA LEU A 139 -21.07 -3.52 27.70
C LEU A 139 -19.79 -4.37 27.62
N ASP A 140 -19.10 -4.58 28.74
CA ASP A 140 -17.94 -5.48 28.88
C ASP A 140 -16.89 -5.35 27.76
N GLY A 141 -16.43 -4.12 27.49
CA GLY A 141 -15.40 -3.83 26.49
C GLY A 141 -15.92 -3.50 25.08
N TYR A 142 -17.22 -3.57 24.82
CA TYR A 142 -17.79 -3.13 23.54
C TYR A 142 -17.59 -1.64 23.30
N LEU A 143 -17.00 -1.30 22.14
CA LEU A 143 -16.87 0.06 21.66
C LEU A 143 -17.12 0.10 20.15
N SER A 144 -18.10 0.89 19.71
CA SER A 144 -18.34 1.19 18.31
C SER A 144 -19.21 2.45 18.18
N ALA A 145 -19.40 2.95 16.96
CA ALA A 145 -20.28 4.07 16.66
C ALA A 145 -21.74 3.65 16.40
N PHE A 146 -22.05 2.37 16.55
CA PHE A 146 -23.36 1.75 16.32
C PHE A 146 -23.66 0.69 17.39
N SER A 147 -24.89 0.18 17.45
CA SER A 147 -25.27 -0.80 18.47
C SER A 147 -24.77 -2.22 18.13
N THR A 148 -24.81 -3.12 19.11
CA THR A 148 -24.45 -4.55 18.90
C THR A 148 -25.36 -5.25 17.89
N ALA A 149 -26.51 -4.65 17.55
CA ALA A 149 -27.51 -5.16 16.63
C ALA A 149 -26.93 -5.52 15.24
N ALA A 150 -25.93 -4.76 14.77
CA ALA A 150 -25.26 -5.07 13.50
C ALA A 150 -24.54 -6.43 13.52
N PHE A 151 -23.95 -6.80 14.66
CA PHE A 151 -23.33 -8.12 14.84
C PHE A 151 -24.38 -9.21 15.05
N ASP A 152 -25.44 -8.91 15.81
CA ASP A 152 -26.57 -9.82 16.01
C ASP A 152 -27.24 -10.20 14.67
N GLN A 153 -27.42 -9.23 13.77
CA GLN A 153 -27.94 -9.47 12.42
C GLN A 153 -27.00 -10.35 11.60
N LEU A 154 -25.69 -10.06 11.61
CA LEU A 154 -24.69 -10.85 10.89
C LEU A 154 -24.64 -12.30 11.40
N GLU A 155 -24.88 -12.52 12.69
CA GLU A 155 -24.99 -13.84 13.33
C GLU A 155 -26.29 -14.59 13.01
N GLY A 156 -27.21 -13.95 12.30
CA GLY A 156 -28.49 -14.52 11.87
C GLY A 156 -29.60 -14.44 12.91
N LYS A 157 -29.53 -13.53 13.89
CA LYS A 157 -30.61 -13.33 14.87
C LYS A 157 -31.80 -12.63 14.17
N PRO A 158 -33.02 -13.20 14.25
CA PRO A 158 -34.17 -12.67 13.53
C PRO A 158 -34.69 -11.37 14.14
N GLY A 159 -35.25 -10.50 13.30
CA GLY A 159 -35.95 -9.28 13.73
C GLY A 159 -35.04 -8.17 14.27
N VAL A 160 -33.74 -8.25 14.02
CA VAL A 160 -32.76 -7.25 14.47
C VAL A 160 -32.52 -6.19 13.40
N ASP A 161 -32.64 -4.92 13.77
CA ASP A 161 -32.29 -3.76 12.94
C ASP A 161 -30.85 -3.31 13.20
N ALA A 162 -29.97 -3.46 12.21
CA ALA A 162 -28.57 -3.01 12.29
C ALA A 162 -28.40 -1.49 12.13
N GLY A 163 -29.47 -0.72 11.93
CA GLY A 163 -29.40 0.73 11.75
C GLY A 163 -28.65 1.16 10.50
N GLY A 164 -28.73 0.32 9.44
CA GLY A 164 -28.09 0.56 8.14
C GLY A 164 -26.59 0.23 8.07
N ILE A 165 -26.01 -0.39 9.10
CA ILE A 165 -24.60 -0.78 9.11
C ILE A 165 -24.36 -1.99 8.21
N GLY A 166 -23.45 -1.84 7.23
CA GLY A 166 -23.17 -2.86 6.23
C GLY A 166 -22.02 -3.78 6.61
N VAL A 167 -20.87 -3.23 7.02
CA VAL A 167 -19.65 -4.02 7.29
C VAL A 167 -19.13 -3.77 8.71
N PRO A 168 -19.79 -4.33 9.74
CA PRO A 168 -19.51 -3.98 11.13
C PRO A 168 -18.11 -4.38 11.58
N TYR A 169 -17.61 -5.56 11.16
CA TYR A 169 -16.25 -6.02 11.50
C TYR A 169 -15.16 -5.16 10.85
N TYR A 170 -15.34 -4.71 9.60
CA TYR A 170 -14.43 -3.75 8.96
C TYR A 170 -14.30 -2.47 9.79
N THR A 171 -15.42 -1.97 10.30
CA THR A 171 -15.49 -0.69 11.01
C THR A 171 -14.81 -0.77 12.38
N ILE A 172 -15.12 -1.80 13.18
CA ILE A 172 -14.43 -1.99 14.47
C ILE A 172 -12.94 -2.30 14.27
N GLN A 173 -12.55 -2.96 13.18
CA GLN A 173 -11.13 -3.21 12.88
C GLN A 173 -10.37 -1.89 12.71
N LYS A 174 -10.95 -0.85 12.08
CA LYS A 174 -10.31 0.47 11.99
C LYS A 174 -10.07 1.09 13.35
N ILE A 175 -11.06 0.99 14.25
CA ILE A 175 -10.92 1.50 15.62
C ILE A 175 -9.85 0.74 16.38
N MET A 176 -9.85 -0.58 16.32
CA MET A 176 -8.83 -1.41 16.96
C MET A 176 -7.43 -1.07 16.43
N SER A 177 -7.26 -0.91 15.12
CA SER A 177 -5.97 -0.51 14.54
C SER A 177 -5.55 0.91 14.93
N GLY A 178 -6.49 1.86 15.01
CA GLY A 178 -6.22 3.21 15.49
C GLY A 178 -5.78 3.25 16.95
N LEU A 179 -6.41 2.45 17.82
CA LEU A 179 -6.02 2.31 19.22
C LEU A 179 -4.65 1.63 19.38
N LEU A 180 -4.37 0.61 18.56
CA LEU A 180 -3.06 -0.02 18.50
C LEU A 180 -1.97 0.97 18.10
N ASP A 181 -2.21 1.77 17.05
CA ASP A 181 -1.27 2.80 16.60
C ASP A 181 -1.10 3.91 17.65
N ALA A 182 -2.16 4.30 18.37
CA ALA A 182 -2.09 5.26 19.47
C ALA A 182 -1.22 4.73 20.63
N HIS A 183 -1.31 3.45 20.94
CA HIS A 183 -0.40 2.82 21.89
C HIS A 183 1.04 2.81 21.36
N ALA A 184 1.26 2.29 20.16
CA ALA A 184 2.59 2.06 19.59
C ALA A 184 3.38 3.35 19.34
N TYR A 185 2.72 4.42 18.88
CA TYR A 185 3.39 5.64 18.41
C TYR A 185 3.26 6.84 19.35
N VAL A 186 2.20 6.86 20.16
CA VAL A 186 1.96 7.94 21.13
C VAL A 186 2.22 7.48 22.57
N GLY A 187 2.36 6.18 22.82
CA GLY A 187 2.60 5.62 24.16
C GLY A 187 1.35 5.64 25.04
N ASN A 188 0.16 5.74 24.45
CA ASN A 188 -1.08 5.84 25.20
C ASN A 188 -1.48 4.48 25.77
N LYS A 189 -1.42 4.32 27.10
CA LYS A 189 -1.78 3.07 27.79
C LYS A 189 -3.29 2.81 27.83
N GLN A 190 -4.10 3.86 27.95
CA GLN A 190 -5.56 3.75 27.90
C GLN A 190 -6.06 3.25 26.53
N ALA A 191 -5.34 3.57 25.45
CA ALA A 191 -5.62 3.03 24.13
C ALA A 191 -5.44 1.50 24.08
N LEU A 192 -4.39 0.99 24.73
CA LEU A 192 -4.18 -0.45 24.86
C LEU A 192 -5.27 -1.11 25.70
N GLU A 193 -5.68 -0.50 26.82
CA GLU A 193 -6.79 -1.00 27.65
C GLU A 193 -8.11 -1.11 26.86
N LEU A 194 -8.46 -0.05 26.11
CA LEU A 194 -9.63 -0.05 25.23
C LEU A 194 -9.55 -1.17 24.17
N LEU A 195 -8.39 -1.30 23.51
CA LEU A 195 -8.14 -2.31 22.49
C LEU A 195 -8.26 -3.74 23.06
N THR A 196 -7.64 -4.00 24.22
CA THR A 196 -7.73 -5.27 24.94
C THR A 196 -9.18 -5.60 25.30
N GLY A 197 -9.94 -4.62 25.82
CA GLY A 197 -11.36 -4.81 26.12
C GLY A 197 -12.21 -5.13 24.88
N MET A 198 -11.96 -4.44 23.75
CA MET A 198 -12.62 -4.76 22.48
C MET A 198 -12.26 -6.18 22.00
N ALA A 199 -10.98 -6.55 22.06
CA ALA A 199 -10.52 -7.88 21.65
C ALA A 199 -11.13 -8.99 22.52
N ASP A 200 -11.27 -8.76 23.84
CA ASP A 200 -11.96 -9.68 24.74
C ASP A 200 -13.45 -9.80 24.40
N TYR A 201 -14.14 -8.67 24.18
CA TYR A 201 -15.56 -8.66 23.81
C TYR A 201 -15.82 -9.46 22.54
N PHE A 202 -15.13 -9.12 21.44
CA PHE A 202 -15.35 -9.76 20.15
C PHE A 202 -14.82 -11.20 20.12
N GLY A 203 -13.73 -11.48 20.83
CA GLY A 203 -13.21 -12.84 21.00
C GLY A 203 -14.22 -13.76 21.69
N LYS A 204 -14.78 -13.34 22.84
CA LYS A 204 -15.84 -14.09 23.55
C LYS A 204 -17.06 -14.29 22.65
N ARG A 205 -17.48 -13.24 21.95
CA ARG A 205 -18.64 -13.26 21.06
C ARG A 205 -18.48 -14.28 19.93
N LEU A 206 -17.32 -14.31 19.27
CA LEU A 206 -17.03 -15.27 18.22
C LEU A 206 -16.88 -16.70 18.74
N ALA A 207 -16.24 -16.88 19.90
CA ALA A 207 -16.08 -18.20 20.53
C ALA A 207 -17.43 -18.87 20.91
N ALA A 208 -18.51 -18.09 21.05
CA ALA A 208 -19.85 -18.61 21.31
C ALA A 208 -20.57 -19.14 20.06
N LEU A 209 -20.03 -18.91 18.86
CA LEU A 209 -20.62 -19.32 17.59
C LEU A 209 -20.06 -20.66 17.13
N ASN A 210 -20.88 -21.46 16.46
CA ASN A 210 -20.41 -22.69 15.84
C ASN A 210 -19.68 -22.43 14.51
N ALA A 211 -18.91 -23.42 14.04
CA ALA A 211 -18.11 -23.30 12.82
C ALA A 211 -18.93 -22.93 11.58
N ALA A 212 -20.18 -23.41 11.47
CA ALA A 212 -21.06 -23.09 10.35
C ALA A 212 -21.56 -21.64 10.39
N GLN A 213 -21.81 -21.08 11.59
CA GLN A 213 -22.12 -19.65 11.75
C GLN A 213 -20.94 -18.79 11.34
N ILE A 214 -19.73 -19.08 11.85
CA ILE A 214 -18.51 -18.36 11.50
C ILE A 214 -18.25 -18.40 9.99
N GLU A 215 -18.37 -19.58 9.38
CA GLU A 215 -18.18 -19.73 7.93
C GLU A 215 -19.19 -18.88 7.15
N ARG A 216 -20.49 -18.92 7.50
CA ARG A 216 -21.48 -18.05 6.83
C ARG A 216 -21.18 -16.57 7.01
N MET A 217 -20.76 -16.17 8.21
CA MET A 217 -20.48 -14.76 8.52
C MET A 217 -19.27 -14.22 7.76
N PHE A 218 -18.21 -15.02 7.57
CA PHE A 218 -16.95 -14.55 6.99
C PHE A 218 -16.66 -15.10 5.59
N ARG A 219 -17.67 -15.67 4.93
CA ARG A 219 -17.60 -16.03 3.53
C ARG A 219 -17.93 -14.84 2.65
N THR A 220 -16.94 -14.34 1.91
CA THR A 220 -17.00 -13.08 1.14
C THR A 220 -16.94 -13.28 -0.38
N ASP A 221 -17.19 -14.50 -0.87
CA ASP A 221 -17.22 -14.87 -2.30
C ASP A 221 -18.64 -14.96 -2.91
N ALA A 222 -19.69 -14.78 -2.09
CA ALA A 222 -21.08 -14.92 -2.54
C ALA A 222 -21.62 -13.70 -3.33
N SER A 223 -20.95 -12.54 -3.23
CA SER A 223 -21.30 -11.29 -3.90
C SER A 223 -20.03 -10.52 -4.23
N ARG A 224 -20.06 -9.72 -5.31
CA ARG A 224 -18.96 -8.81 -5.66
C ARG A 224 -18.80 -7.65 -4.67
N ASN A 225 -19.86 -7.29 -3.95
CA ASN A 225 -19.83 -6.28 -2.89
C ASN A 225 -20.35 -6.89 -1.57
N PRO A 226 -19.53 -7.68 -0.87
CA PRO A 226 -19.95 -8.40 0.33
C PRO A 226 -20.33 -7.43 1.46
N GLN A 227 -21.50 -7.65 2.08
CA GLN A 227 -21.97 -6.87 3.25
C GLN A 227 -21.51 -7.50 4.58
N ASN A 228 -20.34 -8.13 4.57
CA ASN A 228 -19.77 -8.85 5.71
C ASN A 228 -18.25 -8.76 5.76
N GLU A 229 -17.69 -7.71 5.16
CA GLU A 229 -16.26 -7.44 5.17
C GLU A 229 -15.76 -7.19 6.60
N PHE A 230 -14.58 -7.73 6.88
CA PHE A 230 -13.97 -7.66 8.20
C PHE A 230 -12.58 -6.99 8.21
N GLY A 231 -12.16 -6.43 7.07
CA GLY A 231 -10.85 -5.80 6.92
C GLY A 231 -9.70 -6.73 7.32
N ALA A 232 -8.65 -6.15 7.91
CA ALA A 232 -7.48 -6.89 8.38
C ALA A 232 -7.60 -7.28 9.86
N MET A 233 -8.75 -7.83 10.30
CA MET A 233 -8.97 -8.11 11.74
C MET A 233 -7.93 -9.07 12.33
N SER A 234 -7.51 -10.07 11.54
CA SER A 234 -6.43 -10.99 11.90
C SER A 234 -5.09 -10.27 12.14
N ASP A 235 -4.81 -9.16 11.43
CA ASP A 235 -3.59 -8.35 11.60
C ASP A 235 -3.58 -7.67 12.98
N VAL A 236 -4.64 -6.94 13.35
CA VAL A 236 -4.68 -6.19 14.61
C VAL A 236 -4.70 -7.10 15.85
N LEU A 237 -5.39 -8.24 15.78
CA LEU A 237 -5.38 -9.24 16.85
C LEU A 237 -4.00 -9.90 17.00
N THR A 238 -3.32 -10.17 15.87
CA THR A 238 -1.95 -10.70 15.90
C THR A 238 -0.94 -9.69 16.45
N GLU A 239 -1.07 -8.41 16.12
CA GLU A 239 -0.22 -7.37 16.73
C GLU A 239 -0.49 -7.23 18.23
N LEU A 240 -1.74 -7.31 18.66
CA LEU A 240 -2.07 -7.30 20.10
C LEU A 240 -1.45 -8.51 20.83
N PHE A 241 -1.49 -9.71 20.23
CA PHE A 241 -0.79 -10.88 20.76
C PHE A 241 0.71 -10.64 20.96
N LYS A 242 1.38 -9.96 20.02
CA LYS A 242 2.82 -9.65 20.17
C LYS A 242 3.09 -8.78 21.41
N ILE A 243 2.10 -8.00 21.85
CA ILE A 243 2.19 -7.13 23.03
C ILE A 243 1.85 -7.88 24.32
N ASP A 244 0.68 -8.53 24.39
CA ASP A 244 0.15 -9.11 25.64
C ASP A 244 0.47 -10.62 25.81
N GLN A 245 0.90 -11.30 24.74
CA GLN A 245 1.18 -12.73 24.69
C GLN A 245 -0.01 -13.63 25.07
N ASP A 246 -1.25 -13.11 24.99
CA ASP A 246 -2.45 -13.87 25.34
C ASP A 246 -2.90 -14.75 24.15
N PRO A 247 -2.87 -16.10 24.28
CA PRO A 247 -3.17 -17.00 23.17
C PRO A 247 -4.58 -16.83 22.60
N ARG A 248 -5.54 -16.31 23.38
CA ARG A 248 -6.91 -16.02 22.93
C ARG A 248 -6.94 -15.04 21.77
N ARG A 249 -5.92 -14.16 21.66
CA ARG A 249 -5.76 -13.21 20.54
C ARG A 249 -5.52 -13.94 19.22
N LEU A 250 -4.59 -14.90 19.21
CA LEU A 250 -4.31 -15.71 18.01
C LEU A 250 -5.46 -16.65 17.67
N GLU A 251 -6.13 -17.22 18.66
CA GLU A 251 -7.34 -18.02 18.43
C GLU A 251 -8.43 -17.20 17.72
N ALA A 252 -8.72 -15.99 18.21
CA ALA A 252 -9.66 -15.09 17.55
C ALA A 252 -9.16 -14.65 16.15
N ALA A 253 -7.87 -14.34 15.98
CA ALA A 253 -7.30 -13.98 14.68
C ALA A 253 -7.51 -15.08 13.63
N ARG A 254 -7.28 -16.34 14.00
CA ARG A 254 -7.47 -17.51 13.13
C ARG A 254 -8.92 -17.70 12.67
N MET A 255 -9.92 -17.22 13.42
CA MET A 255 -11.32 -17.31 12.99
C MET A 255 -11.59 -16.49 11.72
N PHE A 256 -10.81 -15.43 11.48
CA PHE A 256 -10.89 -14.59 10.27
C PHE A 256 -10.07 -15.14 9.09
N ASN A 257 -9.12 -16.06 9.32
CA ASN A 257 -8.35 -16.71 8.27
C ASN A 257 -9.18 -17.88 7.69
N ARG A 258 -9.93 -17.64 6.62
CA ARG A 258 -10.89 -18.63 6.10
C ARG A 258 -10.28 -19.59 5.08
N ALA A 259 -10.44 -20.89 5.32
CA ALA A 259 -9.87 -21.96 4.49
C ALA A 259 -10.39 -21.97 3.04
N TRP A 260 -11.63 -21.54 2.80
CA TRP A 260 -12.17 -21.41 1.44
C TRP A 260 -11.32 -20.46 0.59
N PHE A 261 -10.70 -19.45 1.23
CA PHE A 261 -9.91 -18.43 0.57
C PHE A 261 -8.42 -18.79 0.56
N PHE A 262 -7.81 -19.04 1.72
CA PHE A 262 -6.38 -19.31 1.78
C PHE A 262 -5.99 -20.69 1.19
N GLY A 263 -6.88 -21.68 1.22
CA GLY A 263 -6.59 -23.03 0.73
C GLY A 263 -6.21 -23.05 -0.77
N PRO A 264 -7.07 -22.54 -1.67
CA PRO A 264 -6.73 -22.41 -3.09
C PRO A 264 -5.47 -21.57 -3.34
N LEU A 265 -5.29 -20.48 -2.58
CA LEU A 265 -4.10 -19.63 -2.67
C LEU A 265 -2.84 -20.40 -2.27
N ALA A 266 -2.89 -21.24 -1.25
CA ALA A 266 -1.77 -22.10 -0.86
C ALA A 266 -1.39 -23.03 -2.01
N GLU A 267 -2.35 -23.55 -2.78
CA GLU A 267 -2.08 -24.36 -3.97
C GLU A 267 -1.70 -23.55 -5.22
N GLY A 268 -1.63 -22.22 -5.09
CA GLY A 268 -1.26 -21.32 -6.19
C GLY A 268 -2.38 -21.11 -7.20
N GLU A 269 -3.61 -21.48 -6.85
CA GLU A 269 -4.79 -21.28 -7.68
C GLU A 269 -5.25 -19.82 -7.61
N ASP A 270 -5.47 -19.23 -8.79
CA ASP A 270 -5.99 -17.87 -8.91
C ASP A 270 -7.51 -17.91 -9.04
N ARG A 271 -8.21 -17.64 -7.93
CA ARG A 271 -9.67 -17.52 -7.87
C ARG A 271 -10.11 -16.10 -7.52
N LEU A 272 -9.29 -15.10 -7.89
CA LEU A 272 -9.50 -13.71 -7.48
C LEU A 272 -10.52 -12.98 -8.35
N GLY A 273 -10.65 -13.35 -9.63
CA GLY A 273 -11.51 -12.65 -10.57
C GLY A 273 -12.96 -12.50 -10.09
N GLY A 274 -13.45 -11.27 -10.04
CA GLY A 274 -14.78 -10.90 -9.55
C GLY A 274 -14.90 -10.69 -8.05
N LEU A 275 -13.86 -10.98 -7.25
CA LEU A 275 -13.85 -10.66 -5.83
C LEU A 275 -13.58 -9.16 -5.60
N HIS A 276 -14.17 -8.59 -4.54
CA HIS A 276 -13.82 -7.24 -4.07
C HIS A 276 -12.36 -7.17 -3.66
N ALA A 277 -11.56 -6.37 -4.36
CA ALA A 277 -10.11 -6.43 -4.27
C ALA A 277 -9.61 -6.03 -2.88
N ASN A 278 -10.03 -4.86 -2.39
CA ASN A 278 -9.55 -4.32 -1.12
C ASN A 278 -9.87 -5.26 0.07
N THR A 279 -11.06 -5.89 0.04
CA THR A 279 -11.48 -6.87 1.05
C THR A 279 -10.49 -7.99 1.16
N HIS A 280 -10.19 -8.63 0.03
CA HIS A 280 -9.38 -9.82 0.01
C HIS A 280 -7.90 -9.50 0.21
N ILE A 281 -7.40 -8.34 -0.26
CA ILE A 281 -6.04 -7.88 0.06
C ILE A 281 -5.90 -7.64 1.57
N ALA A 282 -6.86 -6.96 2.22
CA ALA A 282 -6.83 -6.71 3.66
C ALA A 282 -6.88 -8.02 4.48
N GLN A 283 -7.66 -9.01 4.04
CA GLN A 283 -7.65 -10.34 4.64
C GLN A 283 -6.27 -11.01 4.56
N VAL A 284 -5.60 -10.92 3.41
CA VAL A 284 -4.25 -11.51 3.25
C VAL A 284 -3.18 -10.77 4.05
N VAL A 285 -3.32 -9.45 4.28
CA VAL A 285 -2.45 -8.74 5.25
C VAL A 285 -2.51 -9.40 6.63
N GLY A 286 -3.72 -9.67 7.11
CA GLY A 286 -3.92 -10.36 8.39
C GLY A 286 -3.42 -11.81 8.38
N LEU A 287 -3.72 -12.55 7.32
CA LEU A 287 -3.23 -13.91 7.10
C LEU A 287 -1.70 -13.97 7.17
N ALA A 288 -1.00 -13.09 6.45
CA ALA A 288 0.45 -13.04 6.39
C ALA A 288 1.06 -12.73 7.76
N ASN A 289 0.50 -11.78 8.51
CA ASN A 289 0.99 -11.44 9.83
C ASN A 289 0.77 -12.56 10.85
N CYS A 290 -0.42 -13.16 10.85
CA CYS A 290 -0.74 -14.31 11.70
C CYS A 290 0.21 -15.49 11.41
N ALA A 291 0.43 -15.80 10.13
CA ALA A 291 1.34 -16.86 9.68
C ALA A 291 2.80 -16.59 10.08
N ASN A 292 3.25 -15.33 10.01
CA ASN A 292 4.58 -14.91 10.45
C ASN A 292 4.83 -15.15 11.95
N VAL A 293 3.77 -15.19 12.76
CA VAL A 293 3.86 -15.47 14.20
C VAL A 293 3.66 -16.95 14.50
N ASN A 294 2.66 -17.58 13.88
CA ASN A 294 2.21 -18.92 14.24
C ASN A 294 2.90 -20.05 13.45
N GLY A 295 3.62 -19.73 12.37
CA GLY A 295 4.35 -20.69 11.54
C GLY A 295 3.49 -21.60 10.65
N ASN A 296 2.20 -21.31 10.45
CA ASN A 296 1.30 -22.16 9.65
C ASN A 296 1.78 -22.23 8.18
N PRO A 297 2.20 -23.40 7.67
CA PRO A 297 2.82 -23.52 6.35
C PRO A 297 1.87 -23.20 5.20
N GLU A 298 0.58 -23.51 5.33
CA GLU A 298 -0.42 -23.20 4.30
C GLU A 298 -0.66 -21.69 4.21
N GLU A 299 -0.83 -21.01 5.35
CA GLU A 299 -1.02 -19.55 5.39
C GLU A 299 0.24 -18.78 4.91
N LEU A 300 1.44 -19.30 5.25
CA LEU A 300 2.71 -18.79 4.74
C LEU A 300 2.75 -18.87 3.20
N LYS A 301 2.43 -20.04 2.63
CA LYS A 301 2.40 -20.27 1.17
C LYS A 301 1.32 -19.44 0.48
N ALA A 302 0.12 -19.38 1.07
CA ALA A 302 -1.03 -18.63 0.55
C ALA A 302 -0.73 -17.13 0.46
N SER A 303 -0.12 -16.53 1.48
CA SER A 303 0.23 -15.10 1.48
C SER A 303 1.31 -14.75 0.44
N GLU A 304 2.32 -15.61 0.23
CA GLU A 304 3.31 -15.43 -0.85
C GLU A 304 2.67 -15.55 -2.23
N ASN A 305 1.86 -16.59 -2.42
CA ASN A 305 1.21 -16.85 -3.70
C ASN A 305 0.22 -15.75 -4.07
N PHE A 306 -0.59 -15.27 -3.11
CA PHE A 306 -1.51 -14.16 -3.34
C PHE A 306 -0.76 -12.92 -3.82
N TRP A 307 0.31 -12.52 -3.13
CA TRP A 307 1.11 -11.36 -3.55
C TRP A 307 1.63 -11.54 -4.97
N ARG A 308 2.17 -12.71 -5.30
CA ARG A 308 2.69 -13.02 -6.64
C ARG A 308 1.59 -12.96 -7.70
N LEU A 309 0.41 -13.51 -7.42
CA LEU A 309 -0.74 -13.48 -8.31
C LEU A 309 -1.19 -12.04 -8.56
N VAL A 310 -1.38 -11.24 -7.51
CA VAL A 310 -1.83 -9.84 -7.65
C VAL A 310 -0.81 -9.01 -8.42
N VAL A 311 0.47 -9.07 -8.03
CA VAL A 311 1.53 -8.25 -8.64
C VAL A 311 1.75 -8.59 -10.12
N HIS A 312 1.72 -9.87 -10.49
CA HIS A 312 2.05 -10.27 -11.87
C HIS A 312 0.86 -10.47 -12.80
N LYS A 313 -0.36 -10.67 -12.25
CA LYS A 313 -1.54 -10.98 -13.06
C LYS A 313 -2.68 -9.97 -12.94
N HIS A 314 -2.74 -9.19 -11.85
CA HIS A 314 -3.87 -8.29 -11.58
C HIS A 314 -3.47 -6.82 -11.42
N SER A 315 -2.18 -6.47 -11.53
CA SER A 315 -1.71 -5.10 -11.31
C SER A 315 -1.50 -4.34 -12.61
N PHE A 316 -1.87 -3.06 -12.65
CA PHE A 316 -1.49 -2.14 -13.71
C PHE A 316 -0.02 -1.71 -13.55
N THR A 317 0.50 -1.01 -14.55
CA THR A 317 1.91 -0.58 -14.63
C THR A 317 2.33 0.32 -13.45
N ASN A 318 1.40 1.08 -12.85
CA ASN A 318 1.67 1.89 -11.66
C ASN A 318 1.77 1.08 -10.35
N GLY A 319 1.50 -0.24 -10.38
CA GLY A 319 1.49 -1.13 -9.22
C GLY A 319 0.15 -1.28 -8.50
N GLY A 320 -0.87 -0.51 -8.92
CA GLY A 320 -2.25 -0.62 -8.42
C GLY A 320 -3.03 -1.75 -9.07
N THR A 321 -4.22 -2.05 -8.56
CA THR A 321 -5.09 -3.14 -9.06
C THR A 321 -6.57 -2.76 -8.94
N SER A 322 -7.43 -3.62 -9.49
CA SER A 322 -8.89 -3.53 -9.60
C SER A 322 -9.42 -2.56 -10.64
N VAL A 323 -10.61 -2.88 -11.16
CA VAL A 323 -11.48 -1.98 -11.91
C VAL A 323 -12.83 -1.98 -11.23
N ASN A 324 -13.35 -0.80 -10.91
CA ASN A 324 -14.59 -0.64 -10.15
C ASN A 324 -14.57 -1.47 -8.85
N GLU A 325 -13.44 -1.41 -8.13
CA GLU A 325 -13.19 -2.07 -6.83
C GLU A 325 -13.02 -3.60 -6.89
N TRP A 326 -13.18 -4.23 -8.06
CA TRP A 326 -13.09 -5.69 -8.21
C TRP A 326 -11.83 -6.13 -8.92
N PHE A 327 -11.30 -7.29 -8.54
CA PHE A 327 -10.30 -7.97 -9.35
C PHE A 327 -10.91 -8.35 -10.70
N ASP A 328 -10.19 -8.03 -11.77
CA ASP A 328 -10.54 -8.50 -13.11
C ASP A 328 -10.08 -9.95 -13.31
N GLN A 329 -10.26 -10.50 -14.51
CA GLN A 329 -9.72 -11.80 -14.86
C GLN A 329 -8.17 -11.78 -14.84
N PRO A 330 -7.52 -12.88 -14.41
CA PRO A 330 -6.06 -12.95 -14.38
C PRO A 330 -5.46 -12.65 -15.75
N GLY A 331 -4.52 -11.70 -15.80
CA GLY A 331 -3.84 -11.28 -17.03
C GLY A 331 -4.46 -10.07 -17.72
N ALA A 332 -5.70 -9.68 -17.38
CA ALA A 332 -6.29 -8.44 -17.88
C ALA A 332 -5.50 -7.22 -17.38
N GLU A 333 -5.35 -6.21 -18.26
CA GLU A 333 -4.66 -4.96 -17.95
C GLU A 333 -5.22 -3.78 -18.73
N VAL A 334 -5.27 -3.83 -20.06
CA VAL A 334 -5.78 -2.71 -20.88
C VAL A 334 -6.93 -3.10 -21.81
N GLY A 335 -7.30 -4.39 -21.84
CA GLY A 335 -8.44 -4.88 -22.62
C GLY A 335 -9.81 -4.58 -21.98
N PRO A 336 -10.88 -5.17 -22.55
CA PRO A 336 -12.23 -5.08 -21.99
C PRO A 336 -12.28 -5.59 -20.55
N SER A 337 -12.71 -4.73 -19.62
CA SER A 337 -12.69 -5.01 -18.19
C SER A 337 -13.99 -5.60 -17.63
N ILE A 338 -13.95 -6.01 -16.37
CA ILE A 338 -15.10 -6.43 -15.57
C ILE A 338 -16.16 -5.32 -15.38
N ASP A 339 -15.81 -4.06 -15.59
CA ASP A 339 -16.72 -2.91 -15.58
C ASP A 339 -17.37 -2.70 -16.97
N ASP A 340 -18.38 -3.52 -17.27
CA ASP A 340 -19.17 -3.47 -18.51
C ASP A 340 -18.33 -3.53 -19.80
N GLN A 341 -17.22 -4.28 -19.79
CA GLN A 341 -16.31 -4.41 -20.94
C GLN A 341 -15.64 -3.09 -21.36
N LYS A 342 -15.69 -2.05 -20.51
CA LYS A 342 -14.98 -0.78 -20.75
C LYS A 342 -13.47 -1.02 -20.71
N VAL A 343 -12.74 -0.31 -21.57
CA VAL A 343 -11.28 -0.32 -21.63
C VAL A 343 -10.75 0.84 -20.79
N LEU A 344 -9.93 0.54 -19.78
CA LEU A 344 -9.31 1.51 -18.86
C LEU A 344 -10.29 2.60 -18.35
N PRO A 345 -11.47 2.23 -17.81
CA PRO A 345 -12.50 3.18 -17.38
C PRO A 345 -12.01 4.10 -16.24
N PRO A 346 -12.72 5.20 -15.93
CA PRO A 346 -12.35 6.11 -14.85
C PRO A 346 -12.33 5.48 -13.45
N THR A 347 -12.90 4.28 -13.31
CA THR A 347 -12.94 3.43 -12.10
C THR A 347 -11.70 2.54 -11.93
N THR A 348 -10.64 2.78 -12.70
CA THR A 348 -9.41 1.99 -12.67
C THR A 348 -8.55 2.29 -11.43
N ALA A 349 -7.95 1.25 -10.84
CA ALA A 349 -6.94 1.30 -9.78
C ALA A 349 -7.37 2.07 -8.51
N GLU A 350 -8.14 1.41 -7.64
CA GLU A 350 -8.50 1.93 -6.33
C GLU A 350 -7.25 2.06 -5.42
N THR A 351 -7.15 3.19 -4.71
CA THR A 351 -5.99 3.52 -3.87
C THR A 351 -5.86 2.63 -2.62
N CYS A 352 -6.96 2.21 -1.98
CA CYS A 352 -6.90 1.33 -0.79
C CYS A 352 -6.21 -0.01 -1.07
N ASN A 353 -6.39 -0.55 -2.28
CA ASN A 353 -5.78 -1.80 -2.71
C ASN A 353 -4.27 -1.71 -2.58
N THR A 354 -3.70 -0.62 -3.08
CA THR A 354 -2.26 -0.38 -3.05
C THR A 354 -1.76 -0.12 -1.63
N TYR A 355 -2.50 0.66 -0.83
CA TYR A 355 -2.20 0.82 0.59
C TYR A 355 -2.06 -0.54 1.31
N ASN A 356 -3.00 -1.47 1.10
CA ASN A 356 -2.93 -2.79 1.72
C ASN A 356 -1.89 -3.71 1.07
N MET A 357 -1.65 -3.60 -0.24
CA MET A 357 -0.57 -4.33 -0.90
C MET A 357 0.81 -3.90 -0.41
N LEU A 358 1.04 -2.62 -0.11
CA LEU A 358 2.29 -2.15 0.51
C LEU A 358 2.45 -2.74 1.92
N LYS A 359 1.38 -2.80 2.72
CA LYS A 359 1.40 -3.47 4.04
C LYS A 359 1.76 -4.96 3.90
N LEU A 360 1.10 -5.68 2.99
CA LEU A 360 1.39 -7.09 2.72
C LEU A 360 2.86 -7.26 2.30
N THR A 361 3.32 -6.43 1.37
CA THR A 361 4.70 -6.46 0.87
C THR A 361 5.72 -6.29 1.99
N ALA A 362 5.47 -5.39 2.95
CA ALA A 362 6.32 -5.24 4.12
C ALA A 362 6.37 -6.51 4.99
N ARG A 363 5.22 -7.17 5.24
CA ARG A 363 5.17 -8.44 5.99
C ARG A 363 5.93 -9.58 5.31
N LEU A 364 5.86 -9.66 3.99
CA LEU A 364 6.62 -10.64 3.21
C LEU A 364 8.12 -10.29 3.16
N PHE A 365 8.46 -9.00 3.21
CA PHE A 365 9.84 -8.55 3.28
C PHE A 365 10.50 -8.96 4.60
N GLU A 366 9.81 -8.79 5.74
CA GLU A 366 10.24 -9.25 7.07
C GLU A 366 10.59 -10.75 7.08
N ARG A 367 9.92 -11.54 6.23
CA ARG A 367 10.15 -12.98 6.04
C ARG A 367 11.37 -13.27 5.16
N HIS A 368 11.40 -12.78 3.92
CA HIS A 368 12.36 -13.25 2.90
C HIS A 368 13.30 -12.18 2.30
N ARG A 369 13.19 -10.90 2.66
CA ARG A 369 14.05 -9.77 2.21
C ARG A 369 14.40 -9.80 0.71
N ARG A 370 13.44 -10.19 -0.14
CA ARG A 370 13.63 -10.29 -1.60
C ARG A 370 13.63 -8.89 -2.22
N ALA A 371 14.53 -8.62 -3.16
CA ALA A 371 14.61 -7.31 -3.82
C ALA A 371 13.34 -6.98 -4.61
N GLU A 372 12.70 -7.99 -5.20
CA GLU A 372 11.44 -7.83 -5.96
C GLU A 372 10.28 -7.25 -5.13
N LEU A 373 10.25 -7.54 -3.83
CA LEU A 373 9.26 -6.97 -2.90
C LEU A 373 9.51 -5.47 -2.76
N ALA A 374 10.77 -5.07 -2.61
CA ALA A 374 11.16 -3.67 -2.54
C ALA A 374 11.01 -2.94 -3.89
N ASP A 375 11.21 -3.62 -5.03
CA ASP A 375 10.93 -3.08 -6.35
C ASP A 375 9.44 -2.79 -6.56
N TYR A 376 8.57 -3.73 -6.16
CA TYR A 376 7.12 -3.48 -6.16
C TYR A 376 6.73 -2.36 -5.20
N TYR A 377 7.31 -2.35 -3.99
CA TYR A 377 7.04 -1.30 -3.01
C TYR A 377 7.37 0.08 -3.58
N GLU A 378 8.56 0.24 -4.18
CA GLU A 378 8.98 1.48 -4.86
C GLU A 378 8.00 1.86 -5.98
N ARG A 379 7.69 0.91 -6.88
CA ARG A 379 6.76 1.16 -7.99
C ARG A 379 5.42 1.69 -7.48
N ALA A 380 4.78 0.98 -6.56
CA ALA A 380 3.43 1.27 -6.13
C ALA A 380 3.36 2.54 -5.24
N LEU A 381 4.40 2.76 -4.42
CA LEU A 381 4.51 3.96 -3.60
C LEU A 381 4.68 5.22 -4.46
N TYR A 382 5.64 5.23 -5.39
CA TYR A 382 5.93 6.41 -6.22
C TYR A 382 4.82 6.69 -7.23
N ASN A 383 4.25 5.66 -7.84
CA ASN A 383 3.40 5.82 -9.02
C ASN A 383 1.90 5.73 -8.73
N HIS A 384 1.49 5.30 -7.53
CA HIS A 384 0.07 5.26 -7.16
C HIS A 384 -0.19 6.02 -5.86
N VAL A 385 0.50 5.67 -4.78
CA VAL A 385 0.23 6.30 -3.46
C VAL A 385 0.68 7.74 -3.39
N LEU A 386 1.84 8.09 -3.96
CA LEU A 386 2.27 9.48 -4.03
C LEU A 386 1.40 10.29 -5.01
N ALA A 387 0.99 9.68 -6.13
CA ALA A 387 0.14 10.31 -7.15
C ALA A 387 -1.32 10.50 -6.70
N SER A 388 -1.78 9.77 -5.70
CA SER A 388 -3.14 9.90 -5.16
C SER A 388 -3.31 11.08 -4.20
N VAL A 389 -2.24 11.83 -3.90
CA VAL A 389 -2.24 13.00 -3.01
C VAL A 389 -1.87 14.25 -3.81
N ALA A 390 -2.79 15.19 -3.94
CA ALA A 390 -2.55 16.45 -4.65
C ALA A 390 -1.42 17.27 -4.00
N PRO A 391 -0.46 17.80 -4.79
CA PRO A 391 0.71 18.52 -4.29
C PRO A 391 0.43 19.96 -3.84
N ASP A 392 -0.75 20.49 -4.14
CA ASP A 392 -1.16 21.86 -3.82
C ASP A 392 -2.09 21.92 -2.59
N SER A 393 -3.02 20.98 -2.49
CA SER A 393 -4.09 20.94 -1.49
C SER A 393 -3.95 19.79 -0.50
N GLY A 394 -3.22 18.74 -0.86
CA GLY A 394 -3.20 17.47 -0.11
C GLY A 394 -4.45 16.61 -0.31
N ALA A 395 -5.42 17.02 -1.14
CA ALA A 395 -6.62 16.25 -1.38
C ALA A 395 -6.30 14.86 -1.96
N THR A 396 -7.07 13.86 -1.57
CA THR A 396 -6.82 12.45 -1.92
C THR A 396 -7.78 11.94 -2.98
N THR A 397 -7.39 10.92 -3.73
CA THR A 397 -8.21 10.32 -4.80
C THR A 397 -8.70 8.92 -4.45
N TYR A 398 -9.78 8.47 -5.08
CA TYR A 398 -10.25 7.08 -4.95
C TYR A 398 -9.62 6.20 -6.04
N PHE A 399 -9.98 6.46 -7.30
CA PHE A 399 -9.47 5.79 -8.49
C PHE A 399 -8.33 6.58 -9.14
N THR A 400 -7.48 5.89 -9.91
CA THR A 400 -6.41 6.48 -10.73
C THR A 400 -6.60 6.01 -12.16
N PRO A 401 -7.32 6.78 -13.00
CA PRO A 401 -7.49 6.41 -14.40
C PRO A 401 -6.19 6.50 -15.19
N PHE A 402 -6.16 5.91 -16.39
CA PHE A 402 -4.95 5.83 -17.20
C PHE A 402 -5.08 6.29 -18.66
N HIS A 403 -6.27 6.65 -19.14
CA HIS A 403 -6.47 6.87 -20.58
C HIS A 403 -7.49 7.97 -20.88
N GLY A 404 -7.05 9.23 -20.91
CA GLY A 404 -7.85 10.39 -21.34
C GLY A 404 -8.72 11.02 -20.23
N ASP A 405 -8.89 10.33 -19.11
CA ASP A 405 -9.62 10.81 -17.94
C ASP A 405 -8.74 11.65 -16.99
N PHE A 406 -9.34 12.09 -15.89
CA PHE A 406 -8.70 12.85 -14.82
C PHE A 406 -9.10 12.25 -13.46
N ARG A 407 -8.33 12.56 -12.41
CA ARG A 407 -8.64 12.09 -11.05
C ARG A 407 -9.70 12.97 -10.39
N THR A 408 -10.66 12.34 -9.71
CA THR A 408 -11.57 13.03 -8.79
C THR A 408 -10.94 13.11 -7.39
N TYR A 409 -10.88 14.30 -6.81
CA TYR A 409 -10.43 14.53 -5.44
C TYR A 409 -11.59 14.47 -4.47
N LEU A 410 -11.43 13.76 -3.36
CA LEU A 410 -12.53 13.38 -2.50
C LEU A 410 -12.94 14.51 -1.54
N ASN A 411 -14.25 14.73 -1.42
CA ASN A 411 -14.87 15.63 -0.43
C ASN A 411 -15.74 14.90 0.62
N GLY A 412 -15.73 13.56 0.61
CA GLY A 412 -16.55 12.71 1.47
C GLY A 412 -15.73 11.70 2.29
N SER A 413 -16.39 10.94 3.16
CA SER A 413 -15.78 9.99 4.10
C SER A 413 -15.71 8.56 3.55
N PHE A 414 -15.07 8.37 2.40
CA PHE A 414 -14.91 7.06 1.75
C PHE A 414 -13.77 6.23 2.38
N CYS A 415 -13.68 4.95 2.04
CA CYS A 415 -12.54 4.10 2.45
C CYS A 415 -11.19 4.69 1.99
N CYS A 416 -11.11 5.23 0.76
CA CYS A 416 -9.92 5.90 0.23
C CYS A 416 -9.65 7.27 0.88
N THR A 417 -10.64 7.90 1.51
CA THR A 417 -10.40 9.06 2.37
C THR A 417 -9.66 8.61 3.63
N GLY A 418 -10.09 7.49 4.23
CA GLY A 418 -9.45 6.88 5.39
C GLY A 418 -8.00 6.43 5.14
N SER A 419 -7.77 5.59 4.11
CA SER A 419 -6.41 5.17 3.75
C SER A 419 -5.56 6.33 3.21
N GLY A 420 -6.20 7.29 2.51
CA GLY A 420 -5.58 8.50 1.98
C GLY A 420 -4.91 9.36 3.06
N ILE A 421 -5.60 9.62 4.17
CA ILE A 421 -5.02 10.38 5.30
C ILE A 421 -3.94 9.59 6.06
N GLU A 422 -3.94 8.26 5.99
CA GLU A 422 -2.87 7.44 6.57
C GLU A 422 -1.61 7.42 5.71
N ASN A 423 -1.73 7.44 4.38
CA ASN A 423 -0.60 7.23 3.46
C ASN A 423 0.60 8.14 3.74
N THR A 424 0.35 9.43 3.95
CA THR A 424 1.45 10.42 4.10
C THR A 424 2.20 10.30 5.43
N ALA A 425 1.54 9.80 6.47
CA ALA A 425 2.17 9.47 7.75
C ALA A 425 3.02 8.18 7.68
N ARG A 426 2.92 7.44 6.57
CA ARG A 426 3.53 6.12 6.35
C ARG A 426 4.58 6.08 5.25
N TYR A 427 4.88 7.20 4.61
CA TYR A 427 5.92 7.27 3.56
C TYR A 427 7.32 6.86 4.02
N ASN A 428 7.57 6.86 5.33
CA ASN A 428 8.80 6.35 5.91
C ASN A 428 8.82 4.83 6.09
N GLU A 429 7.66 4.16 6.02
CA GLU A 429 7.56 2.72 5.99
C GLU A 429 8.25 2.17 4.74
N GLY A 430 8.90 1.02 4.88
CA GLY A 430 9.55 0.37 3.76
C GLY A 430 10.89 0.98 3.35
N ILE A 431 11.30 2.18 3.84
CA ILE A 431 12.62 2.74 3.54
C ILE A 431 13.72 1.84 4.08
N TYR A 432 13.60 1.45 5.35
CA TYR A 432 14.58 0.63 6.04
C TYR A 432 13.94 -0.58 6.70
N PHE A 433 14.67 -1.68 6.74
CA PHE A 433 14.40 -2.84 7.59
C PHE A 433 15.68 -3.26 8.30
N ARG A 434 15.55 -3.96 9.42
CA ARG A 434 16.71 -4.38 10.20
C ARG A 434 16.58 -5.75 10.83
N ASN A 435 17.71 -6.31 11.22
CA ASN A 435 17.80 -7.32 12.27
C ASN A 435 18.89 -6.87 13.26
N ASP A 436 19.48 -7.78 14.04
CA ASP A 436 20.43 -7.41 15.10
C ASP A 436 21.71 -6.75 14.57
N ASP A 437 22.21 -7.13 13.39
CA ASP A 437 23.50 -6.66 12.87
C ASP A 437 23.48 -6.25 11.38
N ALA A 438 22.30 -6.09 10.78
CA ALA A 438 22.13 -5.68 9.40
C ALA A 438 21.00 -4.66 9.19
N LEU A 439 21.25 -3.73 8.27
CA LEU A 439 20.33 -2.70 7.80
C LEU A 439 20.07 -2.88 6.30
N TRP A 440 18.83 -3.12 5.91
CA TRP A 440 18.40 -3.08 4.52
C TRP A 440 17.92 -1.67 4.19
N VAL A 441 18.51 -1.09 3.16
CA VAL A 441 18.10 0.18 2.55
C VAL A 441 17.35 -0.15 1.27
N ASN A 442 16.02 -0.09 1.36
CA ASN A 442 15.12 -0.48 0.29
C ASN A 442 14.73 0.71 -0.56
N LEU A 443 14.33 1.82 0.05
CA LEU A 443 13.91 3.01 -0.70
C LEU A 443 14.93 4.13 -0.52
N TYR A 444 15.15 4.85 -1.62
CA TYR A 444 16.10 5.95 -1.64
C TYR A 444 15.41 7.31 -1.48
N ILE A 445 14.77 7.49 -0.32
CA ILE A 445 14.02 8.70 0.05
C ILE A 445 14.80 9.47 1.14
N PRO A 446 15.02 10.79 0.98
CA PRO A 446 15.68 11.63 1.98
C PRO A 446 15.08 11.46 3.38
N SER A 447 15.90 10.98 4.32
CA SER A 447 15.44 10.59 5.64
C SER A 447 16.57 10.53 6.66
N GLU A 448 16.23 10.67 7.93
CA GLU A 448 17.13 10.38 9.04
C GLU A 448 16.59 9.18 9.83
N LEU A 449 17.42 8.17 10.02
CA LEU A 449 17.14 6.95 10.74
C LEU A 449 17.86 6.99 12.09
N ASN A 450 17.09 6.87 13.18
CA ASN A 450 17.56 6.61 14.52
C ASN A 450 17.40 5.11 14.85
N TRP A 451 18.48 4.35 14.67
CA TRP A 451 18.53 2.92 15.00
C TRP A 451 18.95 2.73 16.46
N ARG A 452 18.01 3.00 17.36
CA ARG A 452 18.18 3.02 18.82
C ARG A 452 18.88 1.78 19.38
N GLU A 453 18.59 0.59 18.85
CA GLU A 453 19.14 -0.68 19.32
C GLU A 453 20.66 -0.80 19.11
N THR A 454 21.22 -0.08 18.15
CA THR A 454 22.68 -0.05 17.90
C THR A 454 23.32 1.27 18.33
N GLY A 455 22.51 2.27 18.69
CA GLY A 455 22.94 3.66 18.90
C GLY A 455 23.33 4.38 17.60
N MET A 456 23.06 3.80 16.42
CA MET A 456 23.43 4.42 15.14
C MET A 456 22.40 5.45 14.69
N ILE A 457 22.89 6.59 14.19
CA ILE A 457 22.08 7.54 13.43
C ILE A 457 22.61 7.62 12.00
N TRP A 458 21.73 7.37 11.04
CA TRP A 458 22.02 7.44 9.61
C TRP A 458 21.24 8.58 8.97
N ARG A 459 21.89 9.37 8.11
CA ARG A 459 21.23 10.37 7.29
C ARG A 459 21.33 9.99 5.82
N GLN A 460 20.19 9.91 5.16
CA GLN A 460 20.06 9.65 3.74
C GLN A 460 19.66 10.92 2.99
N GLN A 461 20.37 11.22 1.89
CA GLN A 461 20.12 12.37 1.02
C GLN A 461 20.26 11.98 -0.46
N GLY A 462 19.82 12.88 -1.34
CA GLY A 462 19.81 12.72 -2.80
C GLY A 462 18.43 12.39 -3.35
N ASP A 463 18.19 12.73 -4.60
CA ASP A 463 16.97 12.38 -5.33
C ASP A 463 17.27 11.47 -6.54
N ILE A 464 17.09 10.16 -6.33
CA ILE A 464 17.32 9.16 -7.38
C ILE A 464 16.36 9.30 -8.57
N THR A 465 15.22 9.97 -8.40
CA THR A 465 14.28 10.22 -9.51
C THR A 465 14.81 11.27 -10.48
N ARG A 466 15.67 12.17 -9.99
CA ARG A 466 16.36 13.22 -10.76
C ARG A 466 17.77 12.83 -11.19
N GLY A 467 18.17 11.57 -10.97
CA GLY A 467 19.49 11.06 -11.31
C GLY A 467 20.59 11.42 -10.31
N GLU A 468 20.24 12.00 -9.15
CA GLU A 468 21.21 12.23 -8.08
C GLU A 468 21.54 10.91 -7.36
N PRO A 469 22.80 10.71 -6.92
CA PRO A 469 23.15 9.52 -6.15
C PRO A 469 22.55 9.56 -4.75
N ALA A 470 22.16 8.40 -4.23
CA ALA A 470 21.78 8.25 -2.84
C ALA A 470 23.03 8.31 -1.94
N ARG A 471 23.01 9.14 -0.91
CA ARG A 471 24.11 9.32 0.05
C ARG A 471 23.66 8.92 1.43
N LEU A 472 24.28 7.90 2.02
CA LEU A 472 24.07 7.51 3.42
C LEU A 472 25.26 7.95 4.25
N THR A 473 25.04 8.88 5.17
CA THR A 473 26.04 9.43 6.09
C THR A 473 25.80 8.89 7.49
N VAL A 474 26.86 8.42 8.14
CA VAL A 474 26.83 8.05 9.57
C VAL A 474 26.94 9.32 10.40
N ILE A 475 25.87 9.69 11.09
CA ILE A 475 25.86 10.83 12.02
C ILE A 475 26.40 10.39 13.37
N GLU A 476 25.85 9.31 13.92
CA GLU A 476 26.33 8.68 15.15
C GLU A 476 26.73 7.23 14.87
N PRO A 477 27.97 6.82 15.19
CA PRO A 477 28.44 5.46 14.99
C PRO A 477 28.00 4.57 16.15
N GLY A 478 27.66 3.32 15.83
CA GLY A 478 27.37 2.29 16.82
C GLY A 478 28.64 1.63 17.36
N ALA A 479 28.49 0.80 18.38
CA ALA A 479 29.63 0.12 19.00
C ALA A 479 30.18 -1.07 18.19
N ALA A 480 29.36 -1.67 17.33
CA ALA A 480 29.67 -2.91 16.62
C ALA A 480 29.66 -2.73 15.10
N ALA A 481 30.27 -3.69 14.40
CA ALA A 481 30.18 -3.76 12.95
C ALA A 481 28.76 -4.11 12.49
N VAL A 482 28.28 -3.41 11.47
CA VAL A 482 26.95 -3.60 10.88
C VAL A 482 27.07 -3.81 9.38
N THR A 483 26.25 -4.72 8.85
CA THR A 483 26.12 -4.95 7.41
C THR A 483 25.06 -4.02 6.82
N LEU A 484 25.46 -3.16 5.88
CA LEU A 484 24.54 -2.36 5.08
C LEU A 484 24.19 -3.12 3.80
N HIS A 485 22.91 -3.45 3.61
CA HIS A 485 22.36 -4.02 2.39
C HIS A 485 21.71 -2.92 1.55
N LEU A 486 22.38 -2.50 0.48
CA LEU A 486 21.88 -1.50 -0.47
C LEU A 486 21.12 -2.18 -1.59
N ARG A 487 19.83 -1.87 -1.80
CA ARG A 487 19.07 -2.41 -2.93
C ARG A 487 19.66 -1.92 -4.25
N VAL A 488 19.83 -2.84 -5.19
CA VAL A 488 20.06 -2.54 -6.61
C VAL A 488 18.74 -2.77 -7.33
N PRO A 489 17.99 -1.72 -7.70
CA PRO A 489 16.67 -1.88 -8.29
C PRO A 489 16.67 -2.62 -9.63
N ALA A 490 15.55 -3.25 -9.99
CA ALA A 490 15.41 -3.91 -11.29
C ALA A 490 15.55 -2.96 -12.50
N TRP A 491 15.23 -1.67 -12.33
CA TRP A 491 15.17 -0.69 -13.43
C TRP A 491 16.52 -0.06 -13.82
N VAL A 492 17.61 -0.32 -13.08
CA VAL A 492 18.90 0.33 -13.33
C VAL A 492 19.39 0.06 -14.76
N ALA A 493 19.68 1.11 -15.52
CA ALA A 493 19.96 1.01 -16.96
C ALA A 493 21.45 0.79 -17.28
N LYS A 494 22.34 1.11 -16.33
CA LYS A 494 23.80 0.97 -16.46
C LYS A 494 24.38 0.43 -15.15
N PRO A 495 25.65 -0.06 -15.16
CA PRO A 495 26.29 -0.55 -13.94
C PRO A 495 26.23 0.49 -12.80
N VAL A 496 25.81 0.04 -11.61
CA VAL A 496 25.78 0.86 -10.42
C VAL A 496 27.19 1.08 -9.87
N THR A 497 27.42 2.22 -9.22
CA THR A 497 28.70 2.51 -8.57
C THR A 497 28.50 2.80 -7.10
N VAL A 498 29.42 2.31 -6.27
CA VAL A 498 29.45 2.54 -4.82
C VAL A 498 30.77 3.19 -4.46
N LYS A 499 30.72 4.26 -3.68
CA LYS A 499 31.90 4.87 -3.06
C LYS A 499 31.71 4.92 -1.55
N ILE A 500 32.81 4.75 -0.81
CA ILE A 500 32.86 5.01 0.63
C ILE A 500 33.94 6.06 0.86
N ASN A 501 33.57 7.21 1.41
CA ASN A 501 34.46 8.36 1.60
C ASN A 501 35.21 8.69 0.30
N GLU A 502 34.44 8.87 -0.78
CA GLU A 502 34.91 9.15 -2.16
C GLU A 502 35.72 8.04 -2.84
N LYS A 503 36.09 6.97 -2.11
CA LYS A 503 36.86 5.85 -2.66
C LYS A 503 35.94 4.81 -3.30
N PRO A 504 36.08 4.50 -4.60
CA PRO A 504 35.31 3.45 -5.26
C PRO A 504 35.43 2.09 -4.54
N GLN A 505 34.31 1.38 -4.44
CA GLN A 505 34.26 0.03 -3.89
C GLN A 505 34.07 -0.99 -5.02
N SER A 506 34.85 -2.07 -5.01
CA SER A 506 34.61 -3.22 -5.89
C SER A 506 33.45 -4.03 -5.32
N VAL A 507 32.29 -3.98 -5.98
CA VAL A 507 31.07 -4.65 -5.54
C VAL A 507 30.50 -5.49 -6.68
N LYS A 508 29.95 -6.66 -6.33
CA LYS A 508 29.10 -7.41 -7.26
C LYS A 508 27.69 -6.89 -7.12
N ALA A 509 27.14 -6.39 -8.22
CA ALA A 509 25.80 -5.85 -8.29
C ALA A 509 25.08 -6.39 -9.51
N SER A 510 23.87 -6.88 -9.33
CA SER A 510 22.94 -7.20 -10.41
C SER A 510 21.62 -6.46 -10.19
N PRO A 511 20.86 -6.12 -11.24
CA PRO A 511 19.48 -5.66 -11.07
C PRO A 511 18.68 -6.63 -10.16
N ALA A 512 17.73 -6.08 -9.42
CA ALA A 512 16.91 -6.82 -8.45
C ALA A 512 17.73 -7.62 -7.42
N SER A 513 18.73 -6.98 -6.79
CA SER A 513 19.58 -7.61 -5.76
C SER A 513 19.97 -6.66 -4.63
N TYR A 514 20.84 -7.10 -3.72
CA TYR A 514 21.43 -6.26 -2.68
C TYR A 514 22.95 -6.33 -2.70
N ILE A 515 23.60 -5.17 -2.55
CA ILE A 515 25.02 -5.07 -2.25
C ILE A 515 25.19 -5.09 -0.74
N ALA A 516 26.01 -5.99 -0.21
CA ALA A 516 26.30 -6.08 1.23
C ALA A 516 27.65 -5.44 1.57
N LEU A 517 27.64 -4.48 2.50
CA LEU A 517 28.83 -3.77 2.97
C LEU A 517 28.91 -3.91 4.50
N ARG A 518 29.77 -4.80 5.00
CA ARG A 518 29.99 -4.97 6.44
C ARG A 518 31.20 -4.18 6.90
N ARG A 519 30.99 -3.23 7.83
CA ARG A 519 32.06 -2.40 8.40
C ARG A 519 31.75 -2.04 9.85
N GLN A 520 32.79 -1.69 10.59
CA GLN A 520 32.66 -0.86 11.78
C GLN A 520 32.63 0.60 11.32
N TRP A 521 31.43 1.13 11.21
CA TRP A 521 31.14 2.46 10.68
C TRP A 521 31.57 3.55 11.66
N LYS A 522 32.12 4.65 11.14
CA LYS A 522 32.58 5.81 11.93
C LYS A 522 31.71 7.03 11.64
N ALA A 523 31.62 7.93 12.61
CA ALA A 523 31.00 9.24 12.40
C ALA A 523 31.62 9.92 11.17
N GLY A 524 30.78 10.45 10.28
CA GLY A 524 31.21 11.09 9.05
C GLY A 524 31.52 10.14 7.89
N ASP A 525 31.45 8.81 8.05
CA ASP A 525 31.52 7.90 6.91
C ASP A 525 30.33 8.16 5.96
N VAL A 526 30.62 8.26 4.67
CA VAL A 526 29.62 8.48 3.61
C VAL A 526 29.67 7.33 2.61
N VAL A 527 28.53 6.67 2.42
CA VAL A 527 28.29 5.73 1.34
C VAL A 527 27.51 6.45 0.23
N GLU A 528 28.12 6.59 -0.95
CA GLU A 528 27.47 7.12 -2.15
C GLU A 528 27.11 5.95 -3.07
N LEU A 529 25.84 5.86 -3.47
CA LEU A 529 25.32 4.88 -4.43
C LEU A 529 24.72 5.61 -5.63
N ALA A 530 25.34 5.46 -6.80
CA ALA A 530 24.77 5.96 -8.05
C ALA A 530 23.94 4.86 -8.73
N LEU A 531 22.69 5.19 -9.06
CA LEU A 531 21.71 4.32 -9.71
C LEU A 531 21.32 4.92 -11.08
N PRO A 532 22.02 4.59 -12.17
CA PRO A 532 21.75 5.20 -13.47
C PRO A 532 20.34 4.87 -13.96
N ALA A 533 19.47 5.88 -14.02
CA ALA A 533 18.15 5.79 -14.61
C ALA A 533 18.23 5.84 -16.15
N GLY A 534 17.22 5.27 -16.79
CA GLY A 534 17.04 5.30 -18.24
C GLY A 534 15.57 5.27 -18.60
N LEU A 535 15.26 5.72 -19.82
CA LEU A 535 13.92 5.61 -20.40
C LEU A 535 13.66 4.15 -20.78
N ARG A 536 12.44 3.68 -20.54
CA ARG A 536 12.00 2.34 -20.94
C ARG A 536 10.49 2.30 -21.19
N LEU A 537 10.08 1.37 -22.04
CA LEU A 537 8.68 1.02 -22.24
C LEU A 537 8.33 -0.25 -21.47
N GLU A 538 7.13 -0.30 -20.92
CA GLU A 538 6.47 -1.55 -20.53
C GLU A 538 5.28 -1.79 -21.44
N ARG A 539 5.14 -3.00 -21.97
CA ARG A 539 4.00 -3.42 -22.77
C ARG A 539 2.94 -4.02 -21.84
N ALA A 540 1.68 -3.68 -22.07
CA ALA A 540 0.58 -4.30 -21.35
C ALA A 540 0.52 -5.80 -21.64
N ARG A 541 0.09 -6.59 -20.65
CA ARG A 541 0.10 -8.05 -20.72
C ARG A 541 -0.85 -8.62 -21.76
N ASP A 542 -2.02 -8.03 -21.90
CA ASP A 542 -3.11 -8.49 -22.76
C ASP A 542 -3.15 -7.80 -24.14
N ASP A 543 -2.50 -6.65 -24.30
CA ASP A 543 -2.29 -5.99 -25.60
C ASP A 543 -0.89 -5.38 -25.69
N SER A 544 0.02 -6.08 -26.38
CA SER A 544 1.42 -5.63 -26.53
C SER A 544 1.60 -4.34 -27.35
N SER A 545 0.56 -3.85 -28.04
CA SER A 545 0.58 -2.56 -28.73
C SER A 545 0.40 -1.39 -27.75
N MET A 546 -0.16 -1.64 -26.57
CA MET A 546 -0.32 -0.64 -25.52
C MET A 546 0.92 -0.61 -24.64
N VAL A 547 1.51 0.58 -24.51
CA VAL A 547 2.75 0.81 -23.77
C VAL A 547 2.59 1.89 -22.70
N SER A 548 3.32 1.74 -21.61
CA SER A 548 3.59 2.79 -20.64
C SER A 548 5.07 3.16 -20.65
N MET A 549 5.40 4.39 -20.27
CA MET A 549 6.77 4.93 -20.29
C MET A 549 7.28 5.14 -18.87
N PHE A 550 8.53 4.78 -18.61
CA PHE A 550 9.19 5.07 -17.34
C PHE A 550 10.54 5.75 -17.55
N HIS A 551 10.94 6.54 -16.56
CA HIS A 551 12.31 6.97 -16.34
C HIS A 551 12.78 6.43 -14.98
N GLY A 552 13.62 5.39 -14.97
CA GLY A 552 13.98 4.67 -13.76
C GLY A 552 12.76 4.08 -13.02
N PRO A 553 12.50 4.46 -11.74
CA PRO A 553 11.32 3.98 -11.00
C PRO A 553 10.03 4.75 -11.33
N VAL A 554 10.13 5.88 -12.04
CA VAL A 554 9.03 6.84 -12.21
C VAL A 554 8.25 6.56 -13.47
N LEU A 555 6.94 6.35 -13.32
CA LEU A 555 5.97 6.25 -14.40
C LEU A 555 5.65 7.64 -14.95
N LEU A 556 5.72 7.76 -16.27
CA LEU A 556 5.43 9.00 -16.99
C LEU A 556 3.99 9.01 -17.51
N ALA A 557 3.38 10.20 -17.53
CA ALA A 557 2.05 10.45 -18.06
C ALA A 557 2.04 11.72 -18.91
N GLY A 558 1.31 11.70 -20.02
CA GLY A 558 1.22 12.82 -20.95
C GLY A 558 0.10 13.79 -20.61
N GLU A 559 0.39 15.08 -20.74
CA GLU A 559 -0.52 16.20 -20.55
C GLU A 559 -1.54 16.27 -21.70
N LEU A 560 -2.84 16.11 -21.39
CA LEU A 560 -3.94 16.24 -22.37
C LEU A 560 -4.82 17.48 -22.11
N GLY A 561 -4.40 18.35 -21.18
CA GLY A 561 -5.08 19.61 -20.86
C GLY A 561 -6.38 19.43 -20.06
N ARG A 562 -7.21 20.48 -20.03
CA ARG A 562 -8.43 20.56 -19.20
C ARG A 562 -9.74 20.58 -20.01
N GLY A 563 -9.71 20.17 -21.28
CA GLY A 563 -10.89 20.18 -22.15
C GLY A 563 -12.04 19.38 -21.54
N ASN A 564 -13.25 19.96 -21.52
CA ASN A 564 -14.47 19.34 -20.97
C ASN A 564 -14.31 18.81 -19.52
N MET A 565 -13.43 19.41 -18.73
CA MET A 565 -13.40 19.18 -17.27
C MET A 565 -14.36 20.15 -16.57
N PRO A 566 -14.95 19.73 -15.44
CA PRO A 566 -15.66 20.66 -14.57
C PRO A 566 -14.72 21.75 -14.03
N VAL A 567 -15.30 22.85 -13.53
CA VAL A 567 -14.55 23.94 -12.90
C VAL A 567 -13.73 23.41 -11.72
N SER A 568 -14.34 22.53 -10.91
CA SER A 568 -13.73 21.81 -9.80
C SER A 568 -13.70 20.32 -10.11
N ASP A 569 -12.57 19.66 -9.87
CA ASP A 569 -12.40 18.21 -9.89
C ASP A 569 -12.48 17.57 -8.48
N VAL A 570 -12.91 18.36 -7.49
CA VAL A 570 -13.26 17.89 -6.14
C VAL A 570 -14.73 17.47 -6.10
N GLY A 571 -15.02 16.25 -5.63
CA GLY A 571 -16.38 15.71 -5.54
C GLY A 571 -16.47 14.34 -4.86
N ASP A 572 -17.68 13.78 -4.91
CA ASP A 572 -17.94 12.37 -4.58
C ASP A 572 -17.09 11.46 -5.50
N LYS A 573 -16.69 10.28 -5.04
CA LYS A 573 -15.87 9.34 -5.84
C LYS A 573 -16.47 9.05 -7.22
N ASP A 574 -17.80 9.08 -7.33
CA ASP A 574 -18.54 8.75 -8.55
C ASP A 574 -18.97 9.99 -9.38
N ALA A 575 -18.66 11.20 -8.92
CA ALA A 575 -19.22 12.45 -9.44
C ALA A 575 -19.00 12.67 -10.96
N TYR A 576 -17.86 12.21 -11.49
CA TYR A 576 -17.42 12.51 -12.86
C TYR A 576 -17.24 11.29 -13.75
N LEU A 577 -17.63 10.09 -13.29
CA LEU A 577 -17.39 8.83 -14.01
C LEU A 577 -18.11 8.72 -15.37
N LYS A 578 -19.09 9.60 -15.64
CA LYS A 578 -19.85 9.63 -16.90
C LYS A 578 -19.32 10.64 -17.92
N LEU A 579 -18.31 11.44 -17.57
CA LEU A 579 -17.70 12.37 -18.53
C LEU A 579 -16.89 11.58 -19.55
N ALA A 580 -17.00 11.96 -20.83
CA ALA A 580 -16.19 11.34 -21.86
C ALA A 580 -14.68 11.61 -21.62
N PRO A 581 -13.80 10.64 -21.85
CA PRO A 581 -12.35 10.85 -21.81
C PRO A 581 -11.92 11.77 -22.95
N ALA A 582 -10.78 12.46 -22.77
CA ALA A 582 -10.11 13.10 -23.91
C ALA A 582 -9.59 12.03 -24.88
N PRO A 583 -9.60 12.29 -26.20
CA PRO A 583 -8.93 11.43 -27.16
C PRO A 583 -7.44 11.27 -26.80
N VAL A 584 -6.96 10.03 -26.79
CA VAL A 584 -5.53 9.72 -26.63
C VAL A 584 -4.99 9.34 -28.00
N PRO A 585 -4.18 10.20 -28.64
CA PRO A 585 -3.59 9.86 -29.93
C PRO A 585 -2.54 8.76 -29.80
N ASP A 586 -2.35 8.00 -30.89
CA ASP A 586 -1.35 6.95 -30.94
C ASP A 586 0.06 7.52 -31.14
N ILE A 587 1.04 6.88 -30.51
CA ILE A 587 2.46 7.09 -30.78
C ILE A 587 2.77 6.39 -32.10
N VAL A 588 3.30 7.13 -33.08
CA VAL A 588 3.73 6.59 -34.37
C VAL A 588 5.22 6.86 -34.52
N SER A 589 6.04 5.82 -34.38
CA SER A 589 7.51 5.97 -34.36
C SER A 589 8.19 4.89 -35.22
N LYS A 590 9.37 5.23 -35.74
CA LYS A 590 10.28 4.28 -36.42
C LYS A 590 11.05 3.41 -35.43
N SER A 591 11.10 3.81 -34.16
CA SER A 591 11.87 3.15 -33.10
C SER A 591 10.98 2.73 -31.92
N ASP A 592 11.28 1.55 -31.38
CA ASP A 592 10.71 1.05 -30.13
C ASP A 592 11.51 1.58 -28.90
N ASP A 593 12.62 2.29 -29.09
CA ASP A 593 13.38 2.93 -28.00
C ASP A 593 12.77 4.31 -27.68
N PRO A 594 12.23 4.53 -26.47
CA PRO A 594 11.66 5.81 -26.08
C PRO A 594 12.66 6.96 -26.07
N ALA A 595 13.98 6.70 -25.96
CA ALA A 595 14.99 7.74 -26.01
C ALA A 595 15.09 8.44 -27.38
N ASP A 596 14.59 7.81 -28.45
CA ASP A 596 14.63 8.38 -29.81
C ASP A 596 13.54 9.43 -30.03
N TRP A 597 12.46 9.42 -29.25
CA TRP A 597 11.31 10.30 -29.42
C TRP A 597 10.85 11.02 -28.15
N LEU A 598 11.50 10.80 -27.00
CA LEU A 598 11.34 11.60 -25.78
C LEU A 598 12.56 12.48 -25.56
N VAL A 599 12.38 13.79 -25.79
CA VAL A 599 13.45 14.77 -25.57
C VAL A 599 13.28 15.44 -24.20
N PRO A 600 14.29 15.42 -23.31
CA PRO A 600 14.20 16.07 -22.00
C PRO A 600 13.82 17.55 -22.11
N LEU A 601 12.96 18.02 -21.20
CA LEU A 601 12.64 19.43 -21.09
C LEU A 601 13.78 20.22 -20.42
N PRO A 602 14.14 21.41 -20.91
CA PRO A 602 15.13 22.26 -20.26
C PRO A 602 14.76 22.55 -18.81
N GLY A 603 15.68 22.28 -17.88
CA GLY A 603 15.50 22.55 -16.44
C GLY A 603 14.65 21.52 -15.68
N ASP A 604 14.11 20.50 -16.34
CA ASP A 604 13.34 19.44 -15.69
C ASP A 604 13.80 18.05 -16.16
N PRO A 605 14.71 17.39 -15.42
CA PRO A 605 15.28 16.10 -15.82
C PRO A 605 14.28 14.93 -15.79
N CYS A 606 13.07 15.15 -15.28
CA CYS A 606 12.04 14.12 -15.18
C CYS A 606 10.91 14.30 -16.19
N ALA A 607 10.92 15.40 -16.97
CA ALA A 607 9.90 15.72 -17.95
C ALA A 607 10.47 15.68 -19.37
N PHE A 608 9.68 15.19 -20.31
CA PHE A 608 10.10 14.99 -21.69
C PHE A 608 9.03 15.51 -22.65
N LYS A 609 9.45 15.99 -23.81
CA LYS A 609 8.57 16.36 -24.91
C LYS A 609 8.66 15.27 -25.98
N MET A 610 7.50 14.77 -26.41
CA MET A 610 7.38 13.86 -27.53
C MET A 610 7.73 14.60 -28.84
N LYS A 611 8.59 13.99 -29.65
CA LYS A 611 8.99 14.46 -30.98
C LYS A 611 9.20 13.29 -31.91
N ASP A 612 8.99 13.51 -33.21
CA ASP A 612 9.16 12.48 -34.24
C ASP A 612 8.33 11.21 -33.93
N ALA A 613 7.18 11.42 -33.29
CA ALA A 613 6.25 10.42 -32.79
C ALA A 613 4.83 10.59 -33.40
N GLY A 614 4.71 11.42 -34.44
CA GLY A 614 3.48 11.56 -35.22
C GLY A 614 2.41 12.38 -34.49
N PRO A 615 1.16 11.89 -34.33
CA PRO A 615 0.06 12.68 -33.76
C PRO A 615 0.28 13.15 -32.30
N VAL A 616 1.19 12.53 -31.57
CA VAL A 616 1.54 12.92 -30.19
C VAL A 616 2.64 14.00 -30.13
N ASP A 617 3.16 14.45 -31.28
CA ASP A 617 4.23 15.43 -31.32
C ASP A 617 3.87 16.70 -30.54
N GLY A 618 4.76 17.07 -29.63
CA GLY A 618 4.59 18.23 -28.77
C GLY A 618 3.94 17.97 -27.42
N ILE A 619 3.32 16.79 -27.21
CA ILE A 619 2.82 16.40 -25.89
C ILE A 619 3.99 16.30 -24.91
N VAL A 620 3.80 16.88 -23.72
CA VAL A 620 4.75 16.78 -22.62
C VAL A 620 4.34 15.60 -21.75
N VAL A 621 5.30 14.72 -21.44
CA VAL A 621 5.16 13.67 -20.44
C VAL A 621 5.97 14.01 -19.19
N ARG A 622 5.37 13.75 -18.01
CA ARG A 622 5.93 14.07 -16.69
C ARG A 622 5.71 12.91 -15.73
N PRO A 623 6.35 12.89 -14.55
CA PRO A 623 6.01 11.96 -13.50
C PRO A 623 4.51 11.97 -13.20
N LEU A 624 3.87 10.80 -13.13
CA LEU A 624 2.44 10.67 -12.87
C LEU A 624 2.01 11.36 -11.56
N PHE A 625 2.92 11.41 -10.57
CA PHE A 625 2.73 12.03 -9.27
C PHE A 625 2.87 13.57 -9.24
N ASP A 626 3.28 14.17 -10.37
CA ASP A 626 3.31 15.63 -10.55
C ASP A 626 2.16 16.10 -11.47
N LEU A 627 1.45 15.17 -12.11
CA LEU A 627 0.36 15.45 -13.01
C LEU A 627 -0.98 15.45 -12.27
N HIS A 628 -1.50 16.65 -11.99
CA HIS A 628 -2.73 16.89 -11.25
C HIS A 628 -3.61 17.94 -11.97
N HIS A 629 -4.91 17.94 -11.67
CA HIS A 629 -5.88 18.91 -12.18
C HIS A 629 -5.91 19.04 -13.71
N GLN A 630 -5.80 17.91 -14.40
CA GLN A 630 -5.90 17.85 -15.86
C GLN A 630 -6.18 16.42 -16.32
N ARG A 631 -6.57 16.28 -17.58
CA ARG A 631 -6.66 15.00 -18.28
C ARG A 631 -5.27 14.52 -18.65
N TYR A 632 -5.10 13.20 -18.65
CA TYR A 632 -3.82 12.60 -18.95
C TYR A 632 -3.93 11.19 -19.53
N ALA A 633 -2.82 10.70 -20.09
CA ALA A 633 -2.69 9.31 -20.49
C ALA A 633 -1.38 8.70 -19.97
N VAL A 634 -1.50 7.48 -19.44
CA VAL A 634 -0.41 6.62 -18.96
C VAL A 634 -0.15 5.50 -19.95
N TYR A 635 -1.21 4.86 -20.46
CA TYR A 635 -1.10 3.88 -21.53
C TYR A 635 -1.37 4.53 -22.88
N TRP A 636 -0.49 4.21 -23.83
CA TRP A 636 -0.48 4.74 -25.18
C TRP A 636 -0.43 3.58 -26.16
N ARG A 637 -1.15 3.67 -27.27
CA ARG A 637 -0.94 2.72 -28.36
C ARG A 637 0.30 3.13 -29.15
N LEU A 638 1.23 2.21 -29.34
CA LEU A 638 2.44 2.37 -30.15
C LEU A 638 2.27 1.65 -31.49
N ARG A 639 2.36 2.41 -32.59
CA ARG A 639 2.40 1.89 -33.95
C ARG A 639 3.79 2.12 -34.56
N LYS A 640 4.23 1.17 -35.37
CA LYS A 640 5.41 1.36 -36.21
C LYS A 640 5.06 2.26 -37.39
N ASP A 641 5.92 3.25 -37.63
CA ASP A 641 5.92 4.04 -38.85
C ASP A 641 6.50 3.19 -40.00
N THR A 642 5.67 2.32 -40.57
CA THR A 642 5.98 1.64 -41.84
C THR A 642 5.73 2.61 -42.98
N PRO A 643 6.70 2.85 -43.87
CA PRO A 643 6.47 3.61 -45.10
C PRO A 643 5.28 2.98 -45.83
N SER A 644 4.30 3.78 -46.22
CA SER A 644 3.27 3.32 -47.15
C SER A 644 3.97 2.88 -48.44
N ASP A 645 3.81 1.63 -48.84
CA ASP A 645 4.18 1.17 -50.18
C ASP A 645 3.40 2.04 -51.18
N SER A 646 4.10 3.01 -51.77
CA SER A 646 3.60 3.97 -52.77
C SER A 646 3.48 3.33 -54.15
#